data_AF-A0A957RXA3-F1
#
_entry.id   AF-A0A957RXA3-F1
#
_cell.length_a   1.000
_cell.length_b   1.000
_cell.length_c   1.000
_cell.angle_alpha   90.00
_cell.angle_beta   90.00
_cell.angle_gamma   90.00
#
_symmetry.space_group_name_H-M   'P 1'
#
loop_
_entity.id
_entity.type
_entity.pdbx_description
1 polymer ?
#
loop_
_entity_poly.entity_id
_entity_poly.type
_entity_poly.pdbx_seq_one_letter_code
_entity_poly.pdbx_strand_id
1 'polypeptide(L)'
;MLALYHMVGGTPAQELPGLDQLLEQHGVAVPAKVNRAVLVGTSRGPQDVLNAEGGRKIRTIWGELAWQLGGAAAFDVIADNDAKGIAPGSNVLEQLFKKYAPCLILIDEWVAYLRQIYKVDGLPSGSFDANLSFVQSLTEAVKASPGTLLVATLPASQIEVGGEGGQEALARLKQTFSRVESSWRPASQEESYEIVRRRLFKEIPGDRHHHKDNALKQFAKLYRENTNDFPQGCADEDYRRKLEKAYPIHPELFDQLYTSWGSLEKFQRTRGVLRLMAQVIHELWMNNDPSVMIMPGSVAISSARVEPELLHYLDVNWQSIIAADVDGTSSTPYKIDQSAPNLNRYSATRRVARAVFMGSAPTYKEENQGLDDKQINLGVVQPGERPAIFGDALRRLTNQAKFMHSDLGRYWYSMSASLNRIAADRAGQLEEALVLVTIDQELTKYINGMTDRGHFDAVQVAPSSSADVPDEPGGVRAVVLGVAHPHTGRDGSEALAESKHILLQRGSTPRVYRNTLVFLAAEARQLDGLQEAVRYALAWGQIVRDTDRLNLTQSDSALAKAKVAEATETMKTRLRECWCYLLYPHQESAQGEVEWASGKVPAQDGLLARASKKLVSDEGLLPELGPSRLDRELQKYIWNGKPHL
;
A
#
# COMPACT_ATOMS: atom_id res chain seq x y z
N MET A 1 -35.99 -9.59 11.47
CA MET A 1 -37.46 -9.49 11.34
C MET A 1 -38.06 -10.73 10.70
N LEU A 2 -37.68 -11.14 9.48
CA LEU A 2 -38.21 -12.35 8.83
C LEU A 2 -38.14 -13.61 9.69
N ALA A 3 -36.98 -13.87 10.33
CA ALA A 3 -36.83 -15.01 11.24
C ALA A 3 -37.86 -14.99 12.38
N LEU A 4 -38.07 -13.83 13.02
CA LEU A 4 -39.09 -13.67 14.07
C LEU A 4 -40.51 -13.89 13.52
N TYR A 5 -40.82 -13.32 12.36
CA TYR A 5 -42.13 -13.45 11.71
C TYR A 5 -42.52 -14.92 11.47
N HIS A 6 -41.58 -15.72 10.96
CA HIS A 6 -41.79 -17.15 10.72
C HIS A 6 -41.75 -17.97 12.01
N MET A 7 -40.85 -17.64 12.94
CA MET A 7 -40.72 -18.32 14.23
C MET A 7 -42.03 -18.30 15.02
N VAL A 8 -42.72 -17.16 15.09
CA VAL A 8 -44.01 -17.03 15.78
C VAL A 8 -45.21 -17.26 14.84
N GLY A 9 -44.97 -17.82 13.67
CA GLY A 9 -45.99 -18.12 12.66
C GLY A 9 -46.80 -19.37 12.97
N GLY A 10 -47.62 -19.79 12.00
CA GLY A 10 -48.42 -21.02 12.11
C GLY A 10 -47.63 -22.31 11.89
N THR A 11 -46.39 -22.21 11.41
CA THR A 11 -45.50 -23.37 11.17
C THR A 11 -44.86 -23.80 12.50
N PRO A 12 -44.96 -25.07 12.90
CA PRO A 12 -44.30 -25.59 14.09
C PRO A 12 -42.77 -25.34 14.05
N ALA A 13 -42.17 -25.03 15.20
CA ALA A 13 -40.73 -24.75 15.27
C ALA A 13 -39.86 -25.93 14.81
N GLN A 14 -40.35 -27.17 14.94
CA GLN A 14 -39.70 -28.39 14.48
C GLN A 14 -39.62 -28.52 12.95
N GLU A 15 -40.48 -27.81 12.23
CA GLU A 15 -40.48 -27.79 10.76
C GLU A 15 -39.61 -26.65 10.20
N LEU A 16 -39.03 -25.82 11.07
CA LEU A 16 -38.13 -24.72 10.70
C LEU A 16 -36.67 -25.18 10.90
N PRO A 17 -35.92 -25.46 9.81
CA PRO A 17 -34.58 -26.06 9.92
C PRO A 17 -33.63 -25.24 10.79
N GLY A 18 -33.07 -25.87 11.82
CA GLY A 18 -32.07 -25.28 12.73
C GLY A 18 -32.66 -24.43 13.86
N LEU A 19 -33.95 -24.09 13.82
CA LEU A 19 -34.62 -23.41 14.92
C LEU A 19 -34.87 -24.37 16.09
N ASP A 20 -35.26 -25.60 15.79
CA ASP A 20 -35.40 -26.70 16.75
C ASP A 20 -34.12 -26.90 17.58
N GLN A 21 -32.98 -27.06 16.92
CA GLN A 21 -31.68 -27.24 17.57
C GLN A 21 -31.30 -26.01 18.40
N LEU A 22 -31.56 -24.80 17.90
CA LEU A 22 -31.28 -23.55 18.60
C LEU A 22 -32.10 -23.44 19.89
N LEU A 23 -33.39 -23.74 19.82
CA LEU A 23 -34.33 -23.70 20.94
C LEU A 23 -33.97 -24.75 22.00
N GLU A 24 -33.65 -25.98 21.58
CA GLU A 24 -33.21 -27.07 22.46
C GLU A 24 -31.90 -26.72 23.19
N GLN A 25 -30.90 -26.20 22.48
CA GLN A 25 -29.61 -25.80 23.07
C GLN A 25 -29.76 -24.76 24.18
N HIS A 26 -30.76 -23.88 24.08
CA HIS A 26 -30.98 -22.79 25.03
C HIS A 26 -32.12 -23.08 26.01
N GLY A 27 -32.76 -24.26 25.93
CA GLY A 27 -33.86 -24.65 26.81
C GLY A 27 -35.10 -23.75 26.72
N VAL A 28 -35.36 -23.15 25.56
CA VAL A 28 -36.47 -22.20 25.34
C VAL A 28 -37.48 -22.76 24.33
N ALA A 29 -38.72 -22.29 24.42
CA ALA A 29 -39.79 -22.66 23.49
C ALA A 29 -40.51 -21.40 22.97
N VAL A 30 -41.01 -21.47 21.74
CA VAL A 30 -41.81 -20.39 21.15
C VAL A 30 -43.23 -20.44 21.72
N PRO A 31 -43.78 -19.31 22.22
CA PRO A 31 -45.17 -19.27 22.68
C PRO A 31 -46.16 -19.65 21.58
N ALA A 32 -47.21 -20.39 21.95
CA ALA A 32 -48.29 -20.71 21.03
C ALA A 32 -49.18 -19.48 20.75
N LYS A 33 -49.71 -19.38 19.52
CA LYS A 33 -50.73 -18.38 19.11
C LYS A 33 -50.33 -16.91 19.36
N VAL A 34 -49.18 -16.51 18.83
CA VAL A 34 -48.72 -15.12 18.86
C VAL A 34 -49.42 -14.30 17.77
N ASN A 35 -50.07 -13.20 18.16
CA ASN A 35 -50.64 -12.26 17.19
C ASN A 35 -49.51 -11.43 16.54
N ARG A 36 -49.60 -11.16 15.23
CA ARG A 36 -48.52 -10.54 14.47
C ARG A 36 -49.02 -9.31 13.73
N ALA A 37 -48.31 -8.20 13.86
CA ALA A 37 -48.49 -7.03 13.02
C ALA A 37 -47.18 -6.71 12.30
N VAL A 38 -47.24 -6.52 10.98
CA VAL A 38 -46.11 -6.17 10.13
C VAL A 38 -46.47 -4.91 9.35
N LEU A 39 -45.73 -3.84 9.62
CA LEU A 39 -45.84 -2.56 8.94
C LEU A 39 -44.56 -2.34 8.12
N VAL A 40 -44.69 -2.05 6.83
CA VAL A 40 -43.55 -1.81 5.94
C VAL A 40 -43.67 -0.41 5.36
N GLY A 41 -42.74 0.48 5.73
CA GLY A 41 -42.84 1.90 5.39
C GLY A 41 -42.74 2.25 3.91
N THR A 42 -42.37 1.27 3.07
CA THR A 42 -42.31 1.40 1.61
C THR A 42 -43.46 0.69 0.89
N SER A 43 -44.23 -0.17 1.56
CA SER A 43 -45.31 -0.93 0.90
C SER A 43 -46.58 -0.09 0.72
N ARG A 44 -46.76 0.93 1.56
CA ARG A 44 -47.95 1.77 1.61
C ARG A 44 -47.55 3.25 1.72
N GLY A 45 -48.17 4.09 0.90
CA GLY A 45 -48.01 5.54 0.95
C GLY A 45 -48.94 6.17 1.99
N PRO A 46 -48.62 7.39 2.49
CA PRO A 46 -49.42 8.08 3.49
C PRO A 46 -50.81 8.56 3.00
N GLN A 47 -51.07 8.47 1.69
CA GLN A 47 -52.38 8.76 1.09
C GLN A 47 -53.29 7.53 0.96
N ASP A 48 -52.72 6.33 1.08
CA ASP A 48 -53.47 5.11 0.80
C ASP A 48 -54.52 4.86 1.89
N VAL A 49 -55.72 4.43 1.49
CA VAL A 49 -56.79 4.03 2.41
C VAL A 49 -57.18 2.59 2.11
N LEU A 50 -56.97 1.70 3.07
CA LEU A 50 -57.34 0.29 2.92
C LEU A 50 -58.84 0.12 3.19
N ASN A 51 -59.54 -0.49 2.25
CA ASN A 51 -60.93 -0.90 2.43
C ASN A 51 -60.94 -2.34 2.97
N ALA A 52 -61.17 -2.47 4.27
CA ALA A 52 -61.23 -3.74 4.96
C ALA A 52 -62.66 -4.31 4.98
N GLU A 53 -62.79 -5.57 5.40
CA GLU A 53 -64.08 -6.26 5.47
C GLU A 53 -65.12 -5.49 6.31
N GLY A 54 -66.36 -5.52 5.86
CA GLY A 54 -67.45 -4.77 6.48
C GLY A 54 -67.44 -3.25 6.19
N GLY A 55 -66.74 -2.81 5.14
CA GLY A 55 -66.74 -1.42 4.69
C GLY A 55 -65.90 -0.45 5.53
N ARG A 56 -65.04 -0.99 6.41
CA ARG A 56 -64.15 -0.19 7.26
C ARG A 56 -63.00 0.38 6.42
N LYS A 57 -62.68 1.65 6.65
CA LYS A 57 -61.57 2.36 6.00
C LYS A 57 -60.45 2.57 6.99
N ILE A 58 -59.30 1.95 6.75
CA ILE A 58 -58.09 2.08 7.56
C ILE A 58 -57.19 3.11 6.88
N ARG A 59 -56.88 4.21 7.55
CA ARG A 59 -56.13 5.35 6.97
C ARG A 59 -54.70 5.46 7.49
N THR A 60 -54.44 4.94 8.68
CA THR A 60 -53.22 5.20 9.46
C THR A 60 -52.45 3.92 9.77
N ILE A 61 -51.16 4.07 10.12
CA ILE A 61 -50.31 2.94 10.52
C ILE A 61 -50.77 2.31 11.84
N TRP A 62 -51.36 3.08 12.76
CA TRP A 62 -51.93 2.56 14.00
C TRP A 62 -53.25 1.81 13.73
N GLY A 63 -54.08 2.33 12.82
CA GLY A 63 -55.26 1.65 12.29
C GLY A 63 -54.92 0.26 11.74
N GLU A 64 -53.90 0.20 10.90
CA GLU A 64 -53.41 -1.04 10.29
C GLU A 64 -52.86 -2.01 11.33
N LEU A 65 -52.08 -1.50 12.29
CA LEU A 65 -51.56 -2.30 13.39
C LEU A 65 -52.69 -2.98 14.19
N ALA A 66 -53.73 -2.25 14.59
CA ALA A 66 -54.82 -2.87 15.34
C ALA A 66 -55.59 -3.89 14.49
N TRP A 67 -55.84 -3.57 13.22
CA TRP A 67 -56.49 -4.49 12.30
C TRP A 67 -55.71 -5.81 12.15
N GLN A 68 -54.38 -5.75 12.01
CA GLN A 68 -53.56 -6.95 11.90
C GLN A 68 -53.52 -7.77 13.21
N LEU A 69 -53.60 -7.12 14.38
CA LEU A 69 -53.56 -7.82 15.67
C LEU A 69 -54.87 -8.52 16.04
N GLY A 70 -56.04 -7.96 15.69
CA GLY A 70 -57.32 -8.50 16.15
C GLY A 70 -58.52 -8.20 15.26
N GLY A 71 -58.29 -7.83 14.00
CA GLY A 71 -59.32 -7.57 13.00
C GLY A 71 -60.26 -6.42 13.40
N ALA A 72 -61.54 -6.57 13.06
CA ALA A 72 -62.57 -5.54 13.31
C ALA A 72 -62.68 -5.12 14.78
N ALA A 73 -62.67 -6.08 15.71
CA ALA A 73 -62.82 -5.79 17.14
C ALA A 73 -61.64 -5.00 17.72
N ALA A 74 -60.44 -5.14 17.15
CA ALA A 74 -59.28 -4.36 17.52
C ALA A 74 -59.30 -2.97 16.88
N PHE A 75 -59.66 -2.88 15.60
CA PHE A 75 -59.76 -1.61 14.89
C PHE A 75 -60.82 -0.69 15.49
N ASP A 76 -61.98 -1.23 15.90
CA ASP A 76 -63.07 -0.43 16.46
C ASP A 76 -62.65 0.35 17.74
N VAL A 77 -61.63 -0.13 18.47
CA VAL A 77 -61.06 0.57 19.64
C VAL A 77 -60.37 1.89 19.25
N ILE A 78 -59.81 1.96 18.05
CA ILE A 78 -59.02 3.10 17.55
C ILE A 78 -59.62 3.75 16.31
N ALA A 79 -60.87 3.41 15.95
CA ALA A 79 -61.50 3.87 14.72
C ALA A 79 -61.64 5.39 14.65
N ASP A 80 -61.92 6.06 15.78
CA ASP A 80 -61.98 7.53 15.85
C ASP A 80 -60.60 8.18 15.65
N ASN A 81 -59.55 7.58 16.24
CA ASN A 81 -58.16 8.01 16.05
C ASN A 81 -57.71 7.85 14.59
N ASP A 82 -58.02 6.72 13.96
CA ASP A 82 -57.73 6.47 12.54
C ASP A 82 -58.48 7.44 11.63
N ALA A 83 -59.77 7.69 11.89
CA ALA A 83 -60.59 8.59 11.09
C ALA A 83 -60.12 10.05 11.15
N LYS A 84 -59.61 10.50 12.30
CA LYS A 84 -59.12 11.87 12.51
C LYS A 84 -57.65 12.06 12.16
N GLY A 85 -56.90 10.98 11.91
CA GLY A 85 -55.44 11.07 11.73
C GLY A 85 -54.71 11.55 12.99
N ILE A 86 -55.27 11.30 14.18
CA ILE A 86 -54.71 11.68 15.48
C ILE A 86 -54.25 10.42 16.21
N ALA A 87 -52.98 10.39 16.61
CA ALA A 87 -52.40 9.23 17.28
C ALA A 87 -53.18 8.81 18.54
N PRO A 88 -53.43 7.50 18.75
CA PRO A 88 -54.00 7.01 19.99
C PRO A 88 -53.00 7.16 21.15
N GLY A 89 -53.52 7.45 22.35
CA GLY A 89 -52.70 7.51 23.56
C GLY A 89 -52.23 6.12 24.02
N SER A 90 -51.16 6.10 24.82
CA SER A 90 -50.53 4.86 25.32
C SER A 90 -51.51 3.94 26.06
N ASN A 91 -52.43 4.48 26.87
CA ASN A 91 -53.43 3.68 27.59
C ASN A 91 -54.36 2.87 26.66
N VAL A 92 -54.72 3.42 25.50
CA VAL A 92 -55.59 2.74 24.52
C VAL A 92 -54.82 1.61 23.84
N LEU A 93 -53.57 1.87 23.48
CA LEU A 93 -52.67 0.86 22.92
C LEU A 93 -52.34 -0.25 23.93
N GLU A 94 -52.17 0.08 25.21
CA GLU A 94 -51.94 -0.89 26.28
C GLU A 94 -53.14 -1.82 26.46
N GLN A 95 -54.37 -1.30 26.44
CA GLN A 95 -55.59 -2.13 26.46
C GLN A 95 -55.65 -3.08 25.26
N LEU A 96 -55.27 -2.59 24.08
CA LEU A 96 -55.20 -3.39 22.87
C LEU A 96 -54.17 -4.53 23.03
N PHE A 97 -52.95 -4.20 23.47
CA PHE A 97 -51.88 -5.17 23.64
C PHE A 97 -52.18 -6.22 24.71
N LYS A 98 -52.72 -5.82 25.87
CA LYS A 98 -53.15 -6.77 26.91
C LYS A 98 -54.21 -7.75 26.41
N LYS A 99 -55.14 -7.29 25.55
CA LYS A 99 -56.20 -8.15 25.00
C LYS A 99 -55.69 -9.14 23.96
N TYR A 100 -54.68 -8.76 23.17
CA TYR A 100 -54.16 -9.56 22.07
C TYR A 100 -52.73 -10.08 22.32
N ALA A 101 -52.25 -10.11 23.56
CA ALA A 101 -50.99 -10.72 23.93
C ALA A 101 -51.10 -12.27 23.92
N PRO A 102 -50.00 -13.01 23.62
CA PRO A 102 -48.70 -12.49 23.20
C PRO A 102 -48.74 -11.94 21.77
N CYS A 103 -48.02 -10.84 21.51
CA CYS A 103 -47.97 -10.24 20.17
C CYS A 103 -46.57 -9.76 19.75
N LEU A 104 -46.30 -9.88 18.46
CA LEU A 104 -45.09 -9.41 17.79
C LEU A 104 -45.44 -8.30 16.80
N ILE A 105 -44.87 -7.12 16.99
CA ILE A 105 -45.02 -5.96 16.13
C ILE A 105 -43.69 -5.73 15.40
N LEU A 106 -43.71 -5.83 14.08
CA LEU A 106 -42.56 -5.62 13.21
C LEU A 106 -42.80 -4.35 12.38
N ILE A 107 -41.88 -3.39 12.43
CA ILE A 107 -41.95 -2.16 11.63
C ILE A 107 -40.68 -2.04 10.81
N ASP A 108 -40.80 -2.28 9.51
CA ASP A 108 -39.72 -2.13 8.54
C ASP A 108 -39.76 -0.73 7.90
N GLU A 109 -38.59 -0.18 7.57
CA GLU A 109 -38.45 1.10 6.84
C GLU A 109 -39.28 2.27 7.41
N TRP A 110 -39.42 2.38 8.74
CA TRP A 110 -40.29 3.39 9.37
C TRP A 110 -39.90 4.82 8.99
N VAL A 111 -38.60 5.09 8.87
CA VAL A 111 -38.12 6.42 8.47
C VAL A 111 -38.54 6.76 7.04
N ALA A 112 -38.54 5.79 6.12
CA ALA A 112 -38.95 6.00 4.74
C ALA A 112 -40.43 6.42 4.66
N TYR A 113 -41.27 5.90 5.55
CA TYR A 113 -42.67 6.32 5.68
C TYR A 113 -42.78 7.75 6.22
N LEU A 114 -42.14 8.04 7.35
CA LEU A 114 -42.21 9.36 8.00
C LEU A 114 -41.70 10.49 7.10
N ARG A 115 -40.66 10.22 6.30
CA ARG A 115 -40.11 11.19 5.34
C ARG A 115 -41.16 11.67 4.34
N GLN A 116 -42.11 10.83 3.95
CA GLN A 116 -43.17 11.19 2.99
C GLN A 116 -44.24 12.12 3.59
N ILE A 117 -44.31 12.21 4.92
CA ILE A 117 -45.27 13.04 5.66
C ILE A 117 -44.63 14.38 6.09
N TYR A 118 -43.30 14.47 6.07
CA TYR A 118 -42.58 15.66 6.52
C TYR A 118 -42.97 16.91 5.71
N LYS A 119 -43.47 17.93 6.39
CA LYS A 119 -43.99 19.19 5.80
C LYS A 119 -45.14 18.98 4.78
N VAL A 120 -45.90 17.89 4.91
CA VAL A 120 -47.10 17.62 4.10
C VAL A 120 -48.33 17.56 4.98
N ASP A 121 -49.31 18.42 4.69
CA ASP A 121 -50.56 18.52 5.44
C ASP A 121 -51.74 17.86 4.71
N GLY A 122 -52.81 17.57 5.45
CA GLY A 122 -54.07 17.05 4.88
C GLY A 122 -54.05 15.56 4.48
N LEU A 123 -53.01 14.82 4.87
CA LEU A 123 -52.90 13.39 4.58
C LEU A 123 -53.84 12.55 5.48
N PRO A 124 -54.51 11.51 4.93
CA PRO A 124 -55.30 10.56 5.72
C PRO A 124 -54.51 9.88 6.84
N SER A 125 -53.19 9.71 6.67
CA SER A 125 -52.29 9.11 7.65
C SER A 125 -52.01 9.97 8.90
N GLY A 126 -52.57 11.17 8.98
CA GLY A 126 -52.21 12.17 9.99
C GLY A 126 -50.92 12.91 9.66
N SER A 127 -50.60 13.92 10.47
CA SER A 127 -49.41 14.76 10.33
C SER A 127 -48.12 14.06 10.77
N PHE A 128 -46.98 14.67 10.47
CA PHE A 128 -45.67 14.19 10.93
C PHE A 128 -45.62 14.10 12.46
N ASP A 129 -46.09 15.15 13.15
CA ASP A 129 -46.14 15.18 14.62
C ASP A 129 -47.11 14.16 15.22
N ALA A 130 -48.24 13.89 14.56
CA ALA A 130 -49.15 12.82 14.96
C ALA A 130 -48.44 11.46 14.90
N ASN A 131 -47.70 11.18 13.82
CA ASN A 131 -46.94 9.95 13.70
C ASN A 131 -45.82 9.84 14.73
N LEU A 132 -45.13 10.93 15.07
CA LEU A 132 -44.13 10.93 16.16
C LEU A 132 -44.78 10.71 17.54
N SER A 133 -45.95 11.30 17.78
CA SER A 133 -46.74 11.07 19.00
C SER A 133 -47.19 9.61 19.12
N PHE A 134 -47.51 8.98 17.98
CA PHE A 134 -47.79 7.55 17.93
C PHE A 134 -46.56 6.71 18.27
N VAL A 135 -45.35 7.05 17.78
CA VAL A 135 -44.12 6.33 18.17
C VAL A 135 -43.94 6.33 19.68
N GLN A 136 -44.09 7.50 20.32
CA GLN A 136 -43.98 7.62 21.77
C GLN A 136 -45.02 6.75 22.48
N SER A 137 -46.30 6.93 22.13
CA SER A 137 -47.40 6.18 22.72
C SER A 137 -47.27 4.67 22.51
N LEU A 138 -46.80 4.23 21.35
CA LEU A 138 -46.56 2.84 21.00
C LEU A 138 -45.46 2.24 21.89
N THR A 139 -44.31 2.92 21.98
CA THR A 139 -43.18 2.41 22.77
C THR A 139 -43.48 2.37 24.26
N GLU A 140 -44.24 3.34 24.79
CA GLU A 140 -44.72 3.33 26.18
C GLU A 140 -45.72 2.19 26.44
N ALA A 141 -46.69 2.00 25.54
CA ALA A 141 -47.68 0.94 25.67
C ALA A 141 -47.06 -0.47 25.59
N VAL A 142 -46.07 -0.67 24.72
CA VAL A 142 -45.30 -1.92 24.62
C VAL A 142 -44.56 -2.17 25.93
N LYS A 143 -43.91 -1.14 26.51
CA LYS A 143 -43.21 -1.25 27.80
C LYS A 143 -44.15 -1.65 28.95
N ALA A 144 -45.39 -1.17 28.92
CA ALA A 144 -46.42 -1.45 29.94
C ALA A 144 -47.18 -2.78 29.71
N SER A 145 -46.92 -3.49 28.61
CA SER A 145 -47.69 -4.68 28.20
C SER A 145 -46.79 -5.94 28.15
N PRO A 146 -46.76 -6.75 29.23
CA PRO A 146 -46.06 -8.02 29.21
C PRO A 146 -46.55 -8.94 28.06
N GLY A 147 -45.62 -9.58 27.35
CA GLY A 147 -45.94 -10.43 26.20
C GLY A 147 -46.05 -9.70 24.87
N THR A 148 -45.72 -8.40 24.82
CA THR A 148 -45.65 -7.62 23.58
C THR A 148 -44.20 -7.33 23.21
N LEU A 149 -43.81 -7.67 21.99
CA LEU A 149 -42.48 -7.39 21.45
C LEU A 149 -42.59 -6.46 20.23
N LEU A 150 -41.94 -5.29 20.31
CA LEU A 150 -41.78 -4.36 19.19
C LEU A 150 -40.37 -4.47 18.62
N VAL A 151 -40.27 -4.70 17.32
CA VAL A 151 -39.01 -4.66 16.57
C VAL A 151 -39.17 -3.71 15.41
N ALA A 152 -38.36 -2.65 15.39
CA ALA A 152 -38.35 -1.69 14.30
C ALA A 152 -36.94 -1.57 13.71
N THR A 153 -36.85 -1.36 12.39
CA THR A 153 -35.57 -1.05 11.74
C THR A 153 -35.38 0.44 11.60
N LEU A 154 -34.18 0.89 11.97
CA LEU A 154 -33.73 2.26 11.78
C LEU A 154 -32.47 2.24 10.89
N PRO A 155 -32.36 3.15 9.91
CA PRO A 155 -31.14 3.35 9.14
C PRO A 155 -29.91 3.53 10.04
N ALA A 156 -28.78 2.94 9.62
CA ALA A 156 -27.55 2.94 10.41
C ALA A 156 -26.90 4.32 10.43
N SER A 157 -27.01 5.07 9.32
CA SER A 157 -26.37 6.37 9.14
C SER A 157 -27.36 7.42 8.64
N GLN A 158 -27.02 8.71 8.82
CA GLN A 158 -27.77 9.84 8.26
C GLN A 158 -27.72 9.89 6.72
N ILE A 159 -26.75 9.23 6.11
CA ILE A 159 -26.51 9.21 4.66
C ILE A 159 -27.62 8.41 3.96
N GLU A 160 -28.09 7.32 4.56
CA GLU A 160 -29.10 6.41 4.00
C GLU A 160 -30.52 7.00 4.00
N VAL A 161 -30.75 8.10 4.72
CA VAL A 161 -32.10 8.54 5.09
C VAL A 161 -32.74 9.49 4.07
N GLY A 162 -31.92 10.13 3.24
CA GLY A 162 -32.32 10.99 2.12
C GLY A 162 -33.11 12.25 2.53
N GLY A 163 -32.50 13.43 2.39
CA GLY A 163 -33.15 14.73 2.59
C GLY A 163 -33.40 15.12 4.06
N GLU A 164 -33.82 16.37 4.27
CA GLU A 164 -34.05 16.98 5.59
C GLU A 164 -35.09 16.19 6.42
N GLY A 165 -36.21 15.81 5.81
CA GLY A 165 -37.28 15.08 6.51
C GLY A 165 -36.89 13.69 6.99
N GLY A 166 -36.00 13.02 6.27
CA GLY A 166 -35.43 11.74 6.69
C GLY A 166 -34.55 11.92 7.93
N GLN A 167 -33.66 12.91 7.92
CA GLN A 167 -32.75 13.20 9.03
C GLN A 167 -33.52 13.53 10.32
N GLU A 168 -34.55 14.38 10.24
CA GLU A 168 -35.40 14.73 11.38
C GLU A 168 -36.15 13.50 11.91
N ALA A 169 -36.76 12.70 11.04
CA ALA A 169 -37.46 11.48 11.42
C ALA A 169 -36.52 10.49 12.13
N LEU A 170 -35.31 10.25 11.60
CA LEU A 170 -34.33 9.37 12.23
C LEU A 170 -33.90 9.87 13.61
N ALA A 171 -33.64 11.18 13.76
CA ALA A 171 -33.22 11.78 15.02
C ALA A 171 -34.30 11.58 16.11
N ARG A 172 -35.57 11.83 15.77
CA ARG A 172 -36.71 11.70 16.68
C ARG A 172 -37.01 10.25 17.05
N LEU A 173 -36.94 9.33 16.08
CA LEU A 173 -37.10 7.90 16.34
C LEU A 173 -35.97 7.39 17.26
N LYS A 174 -34.71 7.74 16.99
CA LYS A 174 -33.58 7.37 17.86
C LYS A 174 -33.77 7.85 19.30
N GLN A 175 -34.22 9.09 19.49
CA GLN A 175 -34.47 9.65 20.82
C GLN A 175 -35.61 8.94 21.57
N THR A 176 -36.61 8.45 20.86
CA THR A 176 -37.76 7.77 21.47
C THR A 176 -37.41 6.32 21.82
N PHE A 177 -36.78 5.59 20.89
CA PHE A 177 -36.34 4.21 21.13
C PHE A 177 -35.22 4.08 22.17
N SER A 178 -34.37 5.10 22.33
CA SER A 178 -33.32 5.07 23.37
C SER A 178 -33.88 5.08 24.81
N ARG A 179 -35.13 5.50 25.01
CA ARG A 179 -35.78 5.57 26.34
C ARG A 179 -36.40 4.25 26.81
N VAL A 180 -36.56 3.27 25.92
CA VAL A 180 -37.36 2.05 26.17
C VAL A 180 -36.49 0.76 26.21
N GLU A 181 -35.18 0.89 26.01
CA GLU A 181 -34.11 -0.14 26.14
C GLU A 181 -34.40 -1.58 25.67
N SER A 182 -33.89 -1.89 24.47
CA SER A 182 -32.84 -2.89 24.23
C SER A 182 -32.35 -2.70 22.78
N SER A 183 -31.33 -1.85 22.59
CA SER A 183 -30.78 -1.61 21.25
C SER A 183 -29.99 -2.84 20.80
N TRP A 184 -30.64 -3.73 20.06
CA TRP A 184 -30.01 -4.92 19.49
C TRP A 184 -29.34 -4.56 18.15
N ARG A 185 -28.01 -4.68 18.08
CA ARG A 185 -27.28 -4.61 16.80
C ARG A 185 -27.39 -5.99 16.12
N PRO A 186 -27.94 -6.09 14.89
CA PRO A 186 -28.24 -7.38 14.27
C PRO A 186 -27.05 -8.35 14.11
N ALA A 187 -25.83 -7.83 14.03
CA ALA A 187 -24.59 -8.59 14.09
C ALA A 187 -23.41 -7.68 14.47
N SER A 188 -22.48 -8.20 15.25
CA SER A 188 -21.13 -7.67 15.42
C SER A 188 -20.25 -7.97 14.19
N GLN A 189 -19.08 -7.33 14.11
CA GLN A 189 -18.12 -7.56 13.03
C GLN A 189 -17.65 -9.03 13.01
N GLU A 190 -17.45 -9.65 14.18
CA GLU A 190 -17.06 -11.06 14.26
C GLU A 190 -18.18 -12.02 13.85
N GLU A 191 -19.44 -11.73 14.22
CA GLU A 191 -20.59 -12.53 13.77
C GLU A 191 -20.80 -12.42 12.25
N SER A 192 -20.35 -11.31 11.64
CA SER A 192 -20.40 -11.12 10.20
C SER A 192 -19.49 -12.09 9.44
N TYR A 193 -18.38 -12.54 10.04
CA TYR A 193 -17.50 -13.57 9.45
C TYR A 193 -18.26 -14.88 9.26
N GLU A 194 -19.00 -15.32 10.29
CA GLU A 194 -19.78 -16.55 10.25
C GLU A 194 -20.91 -16.48 9.23
N ILE A 195 -21.56 -15.32 9.10
CA ILE A 195 -22.62 -15.11 8.10
C ILE A 195 -22.06 -15.33 6.70
N VAL A 196 -20.91 -14.74 6.37
CA VAL A 196 -20.28 -14.89 5.06
C VAL A 196 -19.83 -16.33 4.84
N ARG A 197 -19.18 -16.94 5.83
CA ARG A 197 -18.73 -18.34 5.77
C ARG A 197 -19.89 -19.30 5.49
N ARG A 198 -20.98 -19.23 6.27
CA ARG A 198 -22.14 -20.13 6.11
C ARG A 198 -22.88 -19.95 4.80
N ARG A 199 -22.81 -18.75 4.19
CA ARG A 199 -23.42 -18.47 2.88
C ARG A 199 -22.57 -18.95 1.70
N LEU A 200 -21.25 -18.85 1.81
CA LEU A 200 -20.34 -19.12 0.68
C LEU A 200 -19.73 -20.53 0.72
N PHE A 201 -19.65 -21.15 1.90
CA PHE A 201 -19.05 -22.46 2.08
C PHE A 201 -20.05 -23.46 2.68
N LYS A 202 -19.92 -24.72 2.27
CA LYS A 202 -20.56 -25.83 2.97
C LYS A 202 -19.88 -26.08 4.30
N GLU A 203 -20.62 -26.66 5.23
CA GLU A 203 -20.04 -27.11 6.49
C GLU A 203 -18.98 -28.19 6.24
N ILE A 204 -17.89 -28.13 7.02
CA ILE A 204 -16.80 -29.10 6.91
C ILE A 204 -17.27 -30.38 7.59
N PRO A 205 -17.24 -31.54 6.90
CA PRO A 205 -17.54 -32.82 7.52
C PRO A 205 -16.65 -33.10 8.73
N GLY A 206 -17.21 -33.71 9.78
CA GLY A 206 -16.51 -33.91 11.06
C GLY A 206 -15.20 -34.70 10.95
N ASP A 207 -15.11 -35.65 10.02
CA ASP A 207 -13.90 -36.42 9.71
C ASP A 207 -12.76 -35.55 9.16
N ARG A 208 -13.06 -34.37 8.61
CA ARG A 208 -12.09 -33.42 8.05
C ARG A 208 -11.72 -32.27 8.98
N HIS A 209 -12.28 -32.22 10.20
CA HIS A 209 -11.94 -31.17 11.18
C HIS A 209 -10.43 -31.11 11.48
N HIS A 210 -9.74 -32.24 11.47
CA HIS A 210 -8.30 -32.30 11.71
C HIS A 210 -7.47 -31.46 10.70
N HIS A 211 -7.92 -31.31 9.45
CA HIS A 211 -7.25 -30.46 8.47
C HIS A 211 -7.39 -28.97 8.82
N LYS A 212 -8.61 -28.55 9.21
CA LYS A 212 -8.89 -27.20 9.72
C LYS A 212 -7.99 -26.92 10.94
N ASP A 213 -8.02 -27.82 11.92
CA ASP A 213 -7.30 -27.64 13.18
C ASP A 213 -5.78 -27.59 12.97
N ASN A 214 -5.25 -28.40 12.05
CA ASN A 214 -3.83 -28.33 11.70
C ASN A 214 -3.50 -27.00 11.01
N ALA A 215 -4.31 -26.52 10.06
CA ALA A 215 -4.10 -25.21 9.42
C ALA A 215 -4.05 -24.09 10.47
N LEU A 216 -5.05 -24.02 11.35
CA LEU A 216 -5.13 -23.04 12.44
C LEU A 216 -3.93 -23.14 13.40
N LYS A 217 -3.52 -24.37 13.73
CA LYS A 217 -2.33 -24.62 14.57
C LYS A 217 -1.04 -24.12 13.91
N GLN A 218 -0.88 -24.31 12.59
CA GLN A 218 0.31 -23.85 11.87
C GLN A 218 0.35 -22.32 11.74
N PHE A 219 -0.79 -21.65 11.53
CA PHE A 219 -0.86 -20.18 11.57
C PHE A 219 -0.55 -19.64 12.98
N ALA A 220 -1.16 -20.21 14.02
CA ALA A 220 -0.85 -19.81 15.40
C ALA A 220 0.61 -20.08 15.79
N LYS A 221 1.26 -21.09 15.18
CA LYS A 221 2.70 -21.33 15.34
C LYS A 221 3.52 -20.27 14.61
N LEU A 222 3.19 -19.97 13.35
CA LEU A 222 3.85 -18.94 12.54
C LEU A 222 3.93 -17.59 13.26
N TYR A 223 2.80 -17.13 13.83
CA TYR A 223 2.77 -15.83 14.53
C TYR A 223 3.56 -15.83 15.84
N ARG A 224 3.57 -16.93 16.59
CA ARG A 224 4.35 -17.05 17.82
C ARG A 224 5.86 -17.11 17.58
N GLU A 225 6.29 -17.76 16.50
CA GLU A 225 7.71 -17.90 16.16
C GLU A 225 8.30 -16.63 15.53
N ASN A 226 7.47 -15.73 14.99
CA ASN A 226 7.90 -14.53 14.26
C ASN A 226 7.21 -13.26 14.80
N THR A 227 7.13 -13.10 16.13
CA THR A 227 6.38 -12.01 16.79
C THR A 227 6.80 -10.59 16.38
N ASN A 228 8.03 -10.40 15.90
CA ASN A 228 8.51 -9.10 15.42
C ASN A 228 8.02 -8.75 14.01
N ASP A 229 7.61 -9.75 13.21
CA ASP A 229 7.23 -9.58 11.80
C ASP A 229 5.71 -9.43 11.60
N PHE A 230 4.91 -9.58 12.65
CA PHE A 230 3.44 -9.51 12.63
C PHE A 230 2.89 -8.49 13.64
N PRO A 231 1.64 -8.00 13.46
CA PRO A 231 1.05 -7.04 14.36
C PRO A 231 0.89 -7.59 15.79
N GLN A 232 0.90 -6.69 16.77
CA GLN A 232 0.69 -7.06 18.17
C GLN A 232 -0.68 -7.74 18.34
N GLY A 233 -0.74 -8.75 19.22
CA GLY A 233 -1.95 -9.53 19.49
C GLY A 233 -2.18 -10.73 18.56
N CYS A 234 -1.48 -10.84 17.42
CA CYS A 234 -1.69 -11.98 16.50
C CYS A 234 -1.22 -13.34 17.07
N ALA A 235 -0.30 -13.31 18.03
CA ALA A 235 0.21 -14.49 18.72
C ALA A 235 -0.70 -14.98 19.86
N ASP A 236 -1.73 -14.20 20.21
CA ASP A 236 -2.59 -14.44 21.36
C ASP A 236 -3.73 -15.41 21.04
N GLU A 237 -4.28 -16.03 22.09
CA GLU A 237 -5.37 -17.00 21.96
C GLU A 237 -6.65 -16.39 21.36
N ASP A 238 -6.88 -15.09 21.61
CA ASP A 238 -8.05 -14.41 21.04
C ASP A 238 -7.96 -14.27 19.51
N TYR A 239 -6.75 -14.04 18.96
CA TYR A 239 -6.57 -14.03 17.51
C TYR A 239 -6.72 -15.44 16.92
N ARG A 240 -6.26 -16.48 17.63
CA ARG A 240 -6.52 -17.87 17.25
C ARG A 240 -8.02 -18.17 17.16
N ARG A 241 -8.83 -17.70 18.12
CA ARG A 241 -10.30 -17.83 18.06
C ARG A 241 -10.89 -17.11 16.85
N LYS A 242 -10.37 -15.92 16.50
CA LYS A 242 -10.78 -15.21 15.28
C LYS A 242 -10.46 -16.02 14.01
N LEU A 243 -9.27 -16.61 13.92
CA LEU A 243 -8.91 -17.51 12.81
C LEU A 243 -9.90 -18.67 12.70
N GLU A 244 -10.30 -19.27 13.82
CA GLU A 244 -11.26 -20.39 13.80
C GLU A 244 -12.64 -19.97 13.30
N LYS A 245 -13.15 -18.81 13.75
CA LYS A 245 -14.46 -18.28 13.30
C LYS A 245 -14.45 -17.90 11.81
N ALA A 246 -13.32 -17.40 11.31
CA ALA A 246 -13.20 -16.89 9.95
C ALA A 246 -12.86 -17.97 8.89
N TYR A 247 -12.26 -19.10 9.31
CA TYR A 247 -11.81 -20.16 8.40
C TYR A 247 -12.91 -20.61 7.41
N PRO A 248 -12.63 -20.70 6.09
CA PRO A 248 -11.30 -20.70 5.43
C PRO A 248 -10.78 -19.32 4.99
N ILE A 249 -11.42 -18.23 5.42
CA ILE A 249 -11.00 -16.86 5.10
C ILE A 249 -10.15 -16.32 6.25
N HIS A 250 -9.07 -15.63 5.93
CA HIS A 250 -8.21 -15.02 6.95
C HIS A 250 -8.87 -13.77 7.57
N PRO A 251 -8.83 -13.57 8.90
CA PRO A 251 -9.45 -12.43 9.57
C PRO A 251 -9.05 -11.07 8.97
N GLU A 252 -7.78 -10.91 8.61
CA GLU A 252 -7.27 -9.68 7.98
C GLU A 252 -8.05 -9.29 6.70
N LEU A 253 -8.45 -10.26 5.87
CA LEU A 253 -9.24 -9.94 4.67
C LEU A 253 -10.62 -9.40 5.05
N PHE A 254 -11.27 -9.99 6.05
CA PHE A 254 -12.53 -9.47 6.53
C PHE A 254 -12.38 -8.09 7.17
N ASP A 255 -11.32 -7.88 7.94
CA ASP A 255 -11.10 -6.60 8.61
C ASP A 255 -10.91 -5.47 7.60
N GLN A 256 -10.14 -5.70 6.54
CA GLN A 256 -10.03 -4.76 5.42
C GLN A 256 -11.40 -4.52 4.75
N LEU A 257 -12.15 -5.57 4.47
CA LEU A 257 -13.43 -5.46 3.77
C LEU A 257 -14.53 -4.76 4.59
N TYR A 258 -14.62 -5.00 5.89
CA TYR A 258 -15.64 -4.40 6.76
C TYR A 258 -15.25 -3.00 7.26
N THR A 259 -13.96 -2.73 7.41
CA THR A 259 -13.45 -1.46 7.95
C THR A 259 -13.11 -0.51 6.82
N SER A 260 -12.10 -0.85 6.01
CA SER A 260 -11.59 0.03 4.95
C SER A 260 -12.55 0.10 3.76
N TRP A 261 -13.00 -1.03 3.22
CA TRP A 261 -13.96 -1.01 2.11
C TRP A 261 -15.36 -0.62 2.59
N GLY A 262 -15.72 -0.97 3.82
CA GLY A 262 -16.98 -0.62 4.47
C GLY A 262 -17.15 0.87 4.81
N SER A 263 -16.12 1.70 4.62
CA SER A 263 -16.19 3.16 4.70
C SER A 263 -16.60 3.81 3.38
N LEU A 264 -16.48 3.10 2.25
CA LEU A 264 -16.87 3.61 0.93
C LEU A 264 -18.39 3.74 0.84
N GLU A 265 -18.87 4.91 0.39
CA GLU A 265 -20.30 5.25 0.32
C GLU A 265 -21.14 4.24 -0.48
N LYS A 266 -20.58 3.72 -1.58
CA LYS A 266 -21.26 2.74 -2.45
C LYS A 266 -21.17 1.30 -1.93
N PHE A 267 -20.35 1.03 -0.92
CA PHE A 267 -20.07 -0.33 -0.46
C PHE A 267 -21.05 -0.78 0.62
N GLN A 268 -22.04 -1.57 0.22
CA GLN A 268 -23.01 -2.16 1.14
C GLN A 268 -22.35 -3.26 1.98
N ARG A 269 -21.84 -2.94 3.17
CA ARG A 269 -20.99 -3.81 4.02
C ARG A 269 -21.24 -5.32 3.91
N THR A 270 -22.45 -5.82 4.17
CA THR A 270 -22.69 -7.28 4.11
C THR A 270 -22.92 -7.81 2.69
N ARG A 271 -23.63 -7.06 1.83
CA ARG A 271 -23.97 -7.51 0.47
C ARG A 271 -22.79 -7.38 -0.51
N GLY A 272 -22.04 -6.28 -0.41
CA GLY A 272 -20.80 -6.04 -1.15
C GLY A 272 -19.74 -7.08 -0.83
N VAL A 273 -19.53 -7.39 0.46
CA VAL A 273 -18.61 -8.47 0.87
C VAL A 273 -19.03 -9.81 0.28
N LEU A 274 -20.29 -10.21 0.40
CA LEU A 274 -20.78 -11.47 -0.16
C LEU A 274 -20.59 -11.53 -1.68
N ARG A 275 -20.90 -10.45 -2.39
CA ARG A 275 -20.79 -10.38 -3.85
C ARG A 275 -19.34 -10.47 -4.32
N LEU A 276 -18.44 -9.69 -3.70
CA LEU A 276 -17.01 -9.71 -4.01
C LEU A 276 -16.39 -11.07 -3.66
N MET A 277 -16.62 -11.58 -2.45
CA MET A 277 -16.06 -12.86 -2.00
C MET A 277 -16.56 -14.03 -2.85
N ALA A 278 -17.80 -14.00 -3.34
CA ALA A 278 -18.27 -15.02 -4.28
C ALA A 278 -17.44 -15.05 -5.58
N GLN A 279 -17.07 -13.89 -6.13
CA GLN A 279 -16.20 -13.84 -7.32
C GLN A 279 -14.78 -14.30 -6.99
N VAL A 280 -14.22 -13.86 -5.86
CA VAL A 280 -12.87 -14.26 -5.42
C VAL A 280 -12.78 -15.76 -5.21
N ILE A 281 -13.72 -16.36 -4.49
CA ILE A 281 -13.74 -17.82 -4.24
C ILE A 281 -13.90 -18.58 -5.55
N HIS A 282 -14.77 -18.12 -6.46
CA HIS A 282 -14.92 -18.75 -7.77
C HIS A 282 -13.60 -18.76 -8.54
N GLU A 283 -12.90 -17.63 -8.63
CA GLU A 283 -11.62 -17.53 -9.32
C GLU A 283 -10.54 -18.40 -8.68
N LEU A 284 -10.44 -18.40 -7.34
CA LEU A 284 -9.49 -19.26 -6.62
C LEU A 284 -9.77 -20.75 -6.85
N TRP A 285 -11.05 -21.14 -6.86
CA TRP A 285 -11.46 -22.52 -7.11
C TRP A 285 -11.17 -22.96 -8.53
N MET A 286 -11.51 -22.13 -9.53
CA MET A 286 -11.28 -22.45 -10.94
C MET A 286 -9.78 -22.54 -11.30
N ASN A 287 -8.94 -21.75 -10.62
CA ASN A 287 -7.50 -21.77 -10.80
C ASN A 287 -6.78 -22.81 -9.90
N ASN A 288 -7.53 -23.61 -9.12
CA ASN A 288 -7.01 -24.61 -8.19
C ASN A 288 -5.94 -24.01 -7.24
N ASP A 289 -6.25 -22.87 -6.64
CA ASP A 289 -5.32 -22.14 -5.77
C ASP A 289 -4.93 -23.01 -4.54
N PRO A 290 -3.62 -23.20 -4.27
CA PRO A 290 -3.16 -24.08 -3.21
C PRO A 290 -3.02 -23.40 -1.85
N SER A 291 -3.48 -22.15 -1.68
CA SER A 291 -3.34 -21.42 -0.42
C SER A 291 -4.10 -22.09 0.71
N VAL A 292 -3.52 -22.04 1.92
CA VAL A 292 -4.09 -22.65 3.13
C VAL A 292 -5.35 -21.91 3.58
N MET A 293 -5.37 -20.58 3.41
CA MET A 293 -6.50 -19.70 3.69
C MET A 293 -6.58 -18.60 2.63
N ILE A 294 -7.77 -18.03 2.46
CA ILE A 294 -7.99 -16.89 1.56
C ILE A 294 -7.55 -15.61 2.29
N MET A 295 -6.47 -15.00 1.82
CA MET A 295 -5.85 -13.80 2.40
C MET A 295 -5.99 -12.60 1.45
N PRO A 296 -5.74 -11.35 1.90
CA PRO A 296 -5.67 -10.18 1.00
C PRO A 296 -4.76 -10.41 -0.21
N GLY A 297 -3.59 -11.02 -0.03
CA GLY A 297 -2.66 -11.35 -1.12
C GLY A 297 -3.19 -12.42 -2.10
N SER A 298 -4.18 -13.22 -1.71
CA SER A 298 -4.78 -14.26 -2.54
C SER A 298 -5.77 -13.69 -3.57
N VAL A 299 -6.32 -12.50 -3.32
CA VAL A 299 -7.35 -11.89 -4.18
C VAL A 299 -6.82 -11.71 -5.60
N ALA A 300 -7.41 -12.41 -6.58
CA ALA A 300 -7.03 -12.32 -7.99
C ALA A 300 -7.57 -11.03 -8.63
N ILE A 301 -6.99 -9.89 -8.25
CA ILE A 301 -7.48 -8.54 -8.58
C ILE A 301 -7.64 -8.34 -10.09
N SER A 302 -6.71 -8.82 -10.92
CA SER A 302 -6.77 -8.64 -12.39
C SER A 302 -7.67 -9.64 -13.12
N SER A 303 -8.42 -10.49 -12.40
CA SER A 303 -9.36 -11.42 -13.03
C SER A 303 -10.58 -10.68 -13.57
N ALA A 304 -11.12 -11.18 -14.68
CA ALA A 304 -12.29 -10.59 -15.34
C ALA A 304 -13.57 -10.58 -14.48
N ARG A 305 -13.59 -11.32 -13.36
CA ARG A 305 -14.71 -11.34 -12.40
C ARG A 305 -14.49 -10.42 -11.20
N VAL A 306 -13.26 -10.31 -10.70
CA VAL A 306 -12.95 -9.57 -9.47
C VAL A 306 -12.69 -8.11 -9.77
N GLU A 307 -11.95 -7.78 -10.84
CA GLU A 307 -11.61 -6.40 -11.20
C GLU A 307 -12.87 -5.52 -11.35
N PRO A 308 -13.89 -5.92 -12.14
CA PRO A 308 -15.07 -5.06 -12.33
C PRO A 308 -15.87 -4.89 -11.04
N GLU A 309 -15.84 -5.87 -10.14
CA GLU A 309 -16.52 -5.79 -8.84
C GLU A 309 -15.81 -4.79 -7.90
N LEU A 310 -14.47 -4.79 -7.88
CA LEU A 310 -13.70 -3.81 -7.11
C LEU A 310 -13.87 -2.40 -7.69
N LEU A 311 -13.76 -2.25 -9.01
CA LEU A 311 -13.91 -0.97 -9.72
C LEU A 311 -15.34 -0.41 -9.68
N HIS A 312 -16.35 -1.21 -9.32
CA HIS A 312 -17.70 -0.69 -9.06
C HIS A 312 -17.73 0.29 -7.87
N TYR A 313 -16.83 0.09 -6.91
CA TYR A 313 -16.73 0.90 -5.69
C TYR A 313 -15.63 1.96 -5.76
N LEU A 314 -14.63 1.75 -6.60
CA LEU A 314 -13.49 2.65 -6.78
C LEU A 314 -13.67 3.56 -8.01
N ASP A 315 -12.80 4.57 -8.12
CA ASP A 315 -12.71 5.40 -9.32
C ASP A 315 -12.19 4.59 -10.53
N VAL A 316 -12.64 4.90 -11.74
CA VAL A 316 -12.24 4.20 -12.98
C VAL A 316 -10.73 4.31 -13.23
N ASN A 317 -10.07 5.37 -12.76
CA ASN A 317 -8.62 5.56 -12.91
C ASN A 317 -7.79 4.43 -12.27
N TRP A 318 -8.35 3.71 -11.29
CA TRP A 318 -7.70 2.56 -10.65
C TRP A 318 -7.42 1.40 -11.62
N GLN A 319 -8.15 1.30 -12.73
CA GLN A 319 -7.91 0.25 -13.74
C GLN A 319 -6.47 0.28 -14.27
N SER A 320 -5.96 1.49 -14.58
CA SER A 320 -4.59 1.67 -15.08
C SER A 320 -3.53 1.33 -14.02
N ILE A 321 -3.83 1.59 -12.75
CA ILE A 321 -2.95 1.29 -11.61
C ILE A 321 -2.92 -0.21 -11.37
N ILE A 322 -4.06 -0.88 -11.44
CA ILE A 322 -4.18 -2.32 -11.28
C ILE A 322 -3.32 -3.04 -12.31
N ALA A 323 -3.53 -2.73 -13.59
CA ALA A 323 -2.82 -3.38 -14.69
C ALA A 323 -1.30 -3.10 -14.69
N ALA A 324 -0.89 -1.92 -14.20
CA ALA A 324 0.51 -1.53 -14.15
C ALA A 324 1.24 -2.14 -12.94
N ASP A 325 0.73 -1.94 -11.72
CA ASP A 325 1.51 -2.14 -10.50
C ASP A 325 0.87 -3.04 -9.44
N VAL A 326 -0.37 -3.50 -9.63
CA VAL A 326 -1.05 -4.36 -8.65
C VAL A 326 -1.04 -5.82 -9.08
N ASP A 327 -1.57 -6.11 -10.28
CA ASP A 327 -1.74 -7.48 -10.73
C ASP A 327 -1.88 -7.60 -12.25
N GLY A 328 -1.66 -8.80 -12.79
CA GLY A 328 -1.68 -9.10 -14.22
C GLY A 328 -0.31 -9.52 -14.76
N THR A 329 -0.30 -10.15 -15.93
CA THR A 329 0.90 -10.75 -16.54
C THR A 329 1.90 -9.71 -17.08
N SER A 330 1.44 -8.49 -17.36
CA SER A 330 2.29 -7.36 -17.76
C SER A 330 2.71 -6.47 -16.59
N SER A 331 2.20 -6.73 -15.39
CA SER A 331 2.38 -5.85 -14.23
C SER A 331 3.82 -5.87 -13.69
N THR A 332 4.23 -4.78 -13.06
CA THR A 332 5.51 -4.64 -12.34
C THR A 332 5.73 -5.78 -11.33
N PRO A 333 4.78 -6.13 -10.43
CA PRO A 333 4.99 -7.24 -9.49
C PRO A 333 5.22 -8.58 -10.18
N TYR A 334 4.51 -8.87 -11.28
CA TYR A 334 4.75 -10.09 -12.06
C TYR A 334 6.16 -10.14 -12.65
N LYS A 335 6.65 -9.02 -13.21
CA LYS A 335 8.01 -8.94 -13.75
C LYS A 335 9.09 -9.11 -12.68
N ILE A 336 8.88 -8.52 -11.50
CA ILE A 336 9.80 -8.68 -10.36
C ILE A 336 9.86 -10.16 -9.94
N ASP A 337 8.72 -10.82 -9.78
CA ASP A 337 8.65 -12.24 -9.46
C ASP A 337 9.42 -13.08 -10.51
N GLN A 338 9.18 -12.86 -11.81
CA GLN A 338 9.89 -13.58 -12.88
C GLN A 338 11.41 -13.38 -12.88
N SER A 339 11.89 -12.21 -12.45
CA SER A 339 13.32 -11.90 -12.37
C SER A 339 14.05 -12.61 -11.21
N ALA A 340 13.31 -13.14 -10.23
CA ALA A 340 13.86 -13.66 -8.98
C ALA A 340 13.20 -15.00 -8.58
N PRO A 341 13.86 -16.15 -8.80
CA PRO A 341 13.26 -17.46 -8.56
C PRO A 341 12.69 -17.69 -7.16
N ASN A 342 13.33 -17.11 -6.13
CA ASN A 342 12.87 -17.18 -4.74
C ASN A 342 11.56 -16.43 -4.48
N LEU A 343 11.29 -15.35 -5.23
CA LEU A 343 10.04 -14.60 -5.17
C LEU A 343 8.96 -15.29 -6.04
N ASN A 344 9.34 -15.70 -7.25
CA ASN A 344 8.46 -16.37 -8.21
C ASN A 344 7.75 -17.60 -7.63
N ARG A 345 8.49 -18.41 -6.85
CA ARG A 345 7.96 -19.63 -6.20
C ARG A 345 6.67 -19.37 -5.43
N TYR A 346 6.53 -18.21 -4.81
CA TYR A 346 5.36 -17.85 -3.99
C TYR A 346 4.49 -16.78 -4.65
N SER A 347 4.86 -16.29 -5.84
CA SER A 347 4.32 -15.03 -6.40
C SER A 347 4.37 -13.91 -5.35
N ALA A 348 5.50 -13.80 -4.65
CA ALA A 348 5.63 -13.00 -3.43
C ALA A 348 5.31 -11.52 -3.70
N THR A 349 5.84 -10.97 -4.80
CA THR A 349 5.61 -9.56 -5.14
C THR A 349 4.17 -9.30 -5.55
N ARG A 350 3.52 -10.22 -6.28
CA ARG A 350 2.07 -10.09 -6.57
C ARG A 350 1.21 -10.15 -5.32
N ARG A 351 1.49 -11.07 -4.38
CA ARG A 351 0.75 -11.15 -3.12
C ARG A 351 0.88 -9.86 -2.31
N VAL A 352 2.09 -9.32 -2.20
CA VAL A 352 2.35 -8.03 -1.54
C VAL A 352 1.58 -6.89 -2.21
N ALA A 353 1.66 -6.79 -3.54
CA ALA A 353 0.96 -5.76 -4.30
C ALA A 353 -0.56 -5.80 -4.07
N ARG A 354 -1.15 -7.00 -4.13
CA ARG A 354 -2.59 -7.21 -3.86
C ARG A 354 -2.98 -6.84 -2.43
N ALA A 355 -2.19 -7.26 -1.43
CA ALA A 355 -2.47 -6.94 -0.03
C ALA A 355 -2.42 -5.43 0.25
N VAL A 356 -1.42 -4.73 -0.30
CA VAL A 356 -1.32 -3.26 -0.18
C VAL A 356 -2.49 -2.59 -0.87
N PHE A 357 -2.86 -3.03 -2.09
CA PHE A 357 -4.04 -2.49 -2.78
C PHE A 357 -5.32 -2.68 -1.95
N MET A 358 -5.56 -3.89 -1.44
CA MET A 358 -6.75 -4.17 -0.64
C MET A 358 -6.84 -3.33 0.63
N GLY A 359 -5.69 -2.99 1.24
CA GLY A 359 -5.65 -2.15 2.43
C GLY A 359 -5.66 -0.64 2.17
N SER A 360 -5.14 -0.17 1.03
CA SER A 360 -4.92 1.26 0.78
C SER A 360 -5.86 1.89 -0.26
N ALA A 361 -6.36 1.13 -1.24
CA ALA A 361 -7.19 1.69 -2.30
C ALA A 361 -8.49 2.35 -1.80
N PRO A 362 -9.20 1.82 -0.77
CA PRO A 362 -10.39 2.47 -0.23
C PRO A 362 -10.10 3.79 0.50
N THR A 363 -8.91 3.92 1.09
CA THR A 363 -8.52 5.02 1.99
C THR A 363 -7.65 6.08 1.30
N TYR A 364 -7.59 6.07 -0.05
CA TYR A 364 -6.74 6.97 -0.85
C TYR A 364 -7.02 8.48 -0.68
N LYS A 365 -8.10 8.86 0.01
CA LYS A 365 -8.45 10.25 0.34
C LYS A 365 -8.19 10.61 1.81
N GLU A 366 -7.87 9.64 2.65
CA GLU A 366 -7.65 9.84 4.09
C GLU A 366 -6.21 10.35 4.35
N GLU A 367 -5.97 10.98 5.50
CA GLU A 367 -4.63 11.48 5.85
C GLU A 367 -3.67 10.36 6.28
N ASN A 368 -4.18 9.27 6.87
CA ASN A 368 -3.38 8.16 7.43
C ASN A 368 -3.37 6.92 6.52
N GLN A 369 -2.86 7.08 5.30
CA GLN A 369 -2.91 6.04 4.26
C GLN A 369 -1.90 4.91 4.48
N GLY A 370 -2.23 3.75 3.94
CA GLY A 370 -1.28 2.65 3.73
C GLY A 370 -1.16 1.65 4.87
N LEU A 371 -0.33 0.63 4.63
CA LEU A 371 -0.07 -0.46 5.55
C LEU A 371 1.38 -0.44 5.98
N ASP A 372 1.68 -0.85 7.21
CA ASP A 372 3.05 -1.12 7.64
C ASP A 372 3.53 -2.53 7.20
N ASP A 373 4.84 -2.80 7.33
CA ASP A 373 5.43 -4.10 6.96
C ASP A 373 4.75 -5.29 7.66
N LYS A 374 4.29 -5.11 8.91
CA LYS A 374 3.69 -6.16 9.73
C LYS A 374 2.28 -6.49 9.25
N GLN A 375 1.48 -5.48 8.94
CA GLN A 375 0.15 -5.63 8.36
C GLN A 375 0.22 -6.28 6.98
N ILE A 376 1.20 -5.90 6.16
CA ILE A 376 1.42 -6.53 4.85
C ILE A 376 1.76 -8.00 5.03
N ASN A 377 2.68 -8.34 5.95
CA ASN A 377 3.02 -9.73 6.25
C ASN A 377 1.80 -10.54 6.70
N LEU A 378 0.96 -9.97 7.57
CA LEU A 378 -0.28 -10.59 8.02
C LEU A 378 -1.25 -10.90 6.87
N GLY A 379 -1.21 -10.10 5.80
CA GLY A 379 -2.04 -10.26 4.60
C GLY A 379 -1.49 -11.24 3.54
N VAL A 380 -0.25 -11.74 3.67
CA VAL A 380 0.40 -12.51 2.59
C VAL A 380 1.17 -13.76 3.02
N VAL A 381 1.72 -13.81 4.23
CA VAL A 381 2.61 -14.89 4.68
C VAL A 381 1.80 -16.09 5.14
N GLN A 382 2.06 -17.26 4.55
CA GLN A 382 1.45 -18.53 4.93
C GLN A 382 2.41 -19.42 5.71
N PRO A 383 1.91 -20.42 6.48
CA PRO A 383 2.77 -21.33 7.21
C PRO A 383 3.73 -22.11 6.29
N GLY A 384 5.01 -22.14 6.68
CA GLY A 384 6.09 -22.73 5.89
C GLY A 384 6.82 -21.74 4.97
N GLU A 385 6.29 -20.52 4.81
CA GLU A 385 6.94 -19.42 4.10
C GLU A 385 7.73 -18.53 5.09
N ARG A 386 8.75 -17.82 4.58
CA ARG A 386 9.61 -16.95 5.41
C ARG A 386 9.23 -15.47 5.23
N PRO A 387 8.90 -14.72 6.30
CA PRO A 387 8.52 -13.30 6.19
C PRO A 387 9.52 -12.43 5.41
N ALA A 388 10.82 -12.67 5.58
CA ALA A 388 11.89 -11.93 4.89
C ALA A 388 11.78 -11.95 3.35
N ILE A 389 11.17 -12.99 2.75
CA ILE A 389 10.94 -13.07 1.30
C ILE A 389 9.97 -11.98 0.85
N PHE A 390 8.91 -11.75 1.64
CA PHE A 390 7.90 -10.74 1.35
C PHE A 390 8.42 -9.33 1.65
N GLY A 391 9.31 -9.17 2.63
CA GLY A 391 10.05 -7.92 2.83
C GLY A 391 10.94 -7.54 1.64
N ASP A 392 11.68 -8.49 1.04
CA ASP A 392 12.44 -8.22 -0.19
C ASP A 392 11.52 -7.88 -1.37
N ALA A 393 10.41 -8.61 -1.51
CA ALA A 393 9.41 -8.34 -2.53
C ALA A 393 8.82 -6.93 -2.41
N LEU A 394 8.43 -6.50 -1.19
CA LEU A 394 7.91 -5.17 -0.92
C LEU A 394 8.93 -4.09 -1.27
N ARG A 395 10.18 -4.23 -0.82
CA ARG A 395 11.26 -3.29 -1.15
C ARG A 395 11.46 -3.14 -2.65
N ARG A 396 11.51 -4.25 -3.40
CA ARG A 396 11.65 -4.23 -4.87
C ARG A 396 10.45 -3.57 -5.53
N LEU A 397 9.24 -3.86 -5.07
CA LEU A 397 8.02 -3.26 -5.59
C LEU A 397 8.01 -1.75 -5.37
N THR A 398 8.30 -1.27 -4.15
CA THR A 398 8.37 0.15 -3.80
C THR A 398 9.39 0.93 -4.64
N ASN A 399 10.48 0.28 -5.06
CA ASN A 399 11.50 0.90 -5.90
C ASN A 399 11.14 0.95 -7.38
N GLN A 400 10.30 0.03 -7.88
CA GLN A 400 10.03 -0.13 -9.31
C GLN A 400 8.60 0.28 -9.74
N ALA A 401 7.62 0.17 -8.85
CA ALA A 401 6.23 0.50 -9.16
C ALA A 401 6.04 2.01 -9.35
N LYS A 402 5.24 2.36 -10.35
CA LYS A 402 4.92 3.73 -10.71
C LYS A 402 3.97 4.39 -9.71
N PHE A 403 3.02 3.65 -9.17
CA PHE A 403 1.92 4.18 -8.35
C PHE A 403 2.01 3.79 -6.86
N MET A 404 3.07 3.06 -6.48
CA MET A 404 3.35 2.69 -5.10
C MET A 404 4.14 3.79 -4.41
N HIS A 405 3.67 4.23 -3.25
CA HIS A 405 4.30 5.22 -2.40
C HIS A 405 4.72 4.60 -1.07
N SER A 406 5.73 5.21 -0.43
CA SER A 406 6.19 4.80 0.89
C SER A 406 6.64 6.01 1.70
N ASP A 407 6.18 6.09 2.95
CA ASP A 407 6.62 7.12 3.90
C ASP A 407 6.57 6.57 5.33
N LEU A 408 7.59 6.86 6.14
CA LEU A 408 7.72 6.43 7.54
C LEU A 408 7.37 4.95 7.80
N GLY A 409 7.73 4.05 6.88
CA GLY A 409 7.45 2.61 6.99
C GLY A 409 6.02 2.20 6.65
N ARG A 410 5.22 3.09 6.05
CA ARG A 410 3.90 2.79 5.51
C ARG A 410 3.93 2.79 3.99
N TYR A 411 3.12 1.94 3.38
CA TYR A 411 3.06 1.73 1.93
C TYR A 411 1.63 1.81 1.42
N TRP A 412 1.41 2.53 0.32
CA TRP A 412 0.08 2.68 -0.29
C TRP A 412 0.15 2.91 -1.80
N TYR A 413 -0.94 2.62 -2.48
CA TYR A 413 -1.14 3.07 -3.85
C TYR A 413 -1.83 4.44 -3.90
N SER A 414 -1.38 5.28 -4.82
CA SER A 414 -2.01 6.55 -5.17
C SER A 414 -2.17 6.66 -6.69
N MET A 415 -3.10 7.50 -7.14
CA MET A 415 -3.27 7.80 -8.57
C MET A 415 -2.15 8.67 -9.14
N SER A 416 -1.37 9.33 -8.29
CA SER A 416 -0.17 10.07 -8.68
C SER A 416 1.05 9.14 -8.81
N ALA A 417 1.93 9.44 -9.75
CA ALA A 417 3.20 8.72 -9.88
C ALA A 417 4.11 8.98 -8.66
N SER A 418 4.84 7.96 -8.22
CA SER A 418 5.79 8.04 -7.12
C SER A 418 7.01 8.87 -7.48
N LEU A 419 7.61 9.52 -6.48
CA LEU A 419 8.84 10.30 -6.68
C LEU A 419 9.98 9.45 -7.25
N ASN A 420 10.09 8.18 -6.81
CA ASN A 420 11.08 7.24 -7.34
C ASN A 420 10.91 7.03 -8.84
N ARG A 421 9.67 6.91 -9.32
CA ARG A 421 9.38 6.74 -10.74
C ARG A 421 9.70 8.01 -11.52
N ILE A 422 9.33 9.18 -11.01
CA ILE A 422 9.65 10.48 -11.62
C ILE A 422 11.18 10.63 -11.73
N ALA A 423 11.92 10.22 -10.70
CA ALA A 423 13.39 10.25 -10.71
C ALA A 423 13.96 9.29 -11.76
N ALA A 424 13.45 8.06 -11.86
CA ALA A 424 13.90 7.10 -12.87
C ALA A 424 13.59 7.58 -14.30
N ASP A 425 12.41 8.16 -14.55
CA ASP A 425 12.06 8.75 -15.85
C ASP A 425 13.02 9.89 -16.22
N ARG A 426 13.26 10.83 -15.29
CA ARG A 426 14.20 11.93 -15.51
C ARG A 426 15.61 11.41 -15.75
N ALA A 427 16.08 10.46 -14.95
CA ALA A 427 17.42 9.85 -15.08
C ALA A 427 17.61 9.19 -16.46
N GLY A 428 16.59 8.50 -16.97
CA GLY A 428 16.60 7.88 -18.29
C GLY A 428 16.51 8.87 -19.46
N GLN A 429 15.94 10.05 -19.24
CA GLN A 429 15.82 11.12 -20.24
C GLN A 429 17.07 12.03 -20.34
N LEU A 430 18.00 11.94 -19.39
CA LEU A 430 19.23 12.74 -19.43
C LEU A 430 20.10 12.35 -20.63
N GLU A 431 20.58 13.34 -21.37
CA GLU A 431 21.53 13.11 -22.46
C GLU A 431 22.88 12.66 -21.90
N GLU A 432 23.52 11.72 -22.59
CA GLU A 432 24.83 11.18 -22.18
C GLU A 432 25.90 12.27 -22.08
N ALA A 433 25.93 13.21 -23.02
CA ALA A 433 26.88 14.33 -23.03
C ALA A 433 26.81 15.16 -21.73
N LEU A 434 25.60 15.41 -21.21
CA LEU A 434 25.41 16.13 -19.95
C LEU A 434 25.99 15.33 -18.77
N VAL A 435 25.78 14.01 -18.76
CA VAL A 435 26.30 13.12 -17.71
C VAL A 435 27.83 13.12 -17.70
N LEU A 436 28.46 12.98 -18.87
CA LEU A 436 29.92 12.97 -18.99
C LEU A 436 30.54 14.30 -18.56
N VAL A 437 29.98 15.44 -19.01
CA VAL A 437 30.44 16.77 -18.57
C VAL A 437 30.27 16.96 -17.06
N THR A 438 29.18 16.46 -16.49
CA THR A 438 28.94 16.52 -15.03
C THR A 438 29.99 15.69 -14.27
N ILE A 439 30.36 14.51 -14.78
CA ILE A 439 31.42 13.69 -14.20
C ILE A 439 32.74 14.46 -14.16
N ASP A 440 33.16 15.08 -15.27
CA ASP A 440 34.41 15.83 -15.33
C ASP A 440 34.40 17.06 -14.41
N GLN A 441 33.25 17.73 -14.26
CA GLN A 441 33.07 18.83 -13.30
C GLN A 441 33.21 18.36 -11.85
N GLU A 442 32.59 17.24 -11.48
CA GLU A 442 32.67 16.67 -10.13
C GLU A 442 34.07 16.11 -9.84
N LEU A 443 34.73 15.51 -10.84
CA LEU A 443 36.13 15.11 -10.77
C LEU A 443 37.03 16.31 -10.48
N THR A 444 36.84 17.41 -11.22
CA THR A 444 37.59 18.65 -11.04
C THR A 444 37.42 19.20 -9.63
N LYS A 445 36.19 19.22 -9.11
CA LYS A 445 35.92 19.63 -7.71
C LYS A 445 36.60 18.70 -6.71
N TYR A 446 36.51 17.38 -6.92
CA TYR A 446 37.10 16.38 -6.03
C TYR A 446 38.62 16.51 -5.95
N ILE A 447 39.30 16.61 -7.09
CA ILE A 447 40.77 16.71 -7.14
C ILE A 447 41.25 18.07 -6.62
N ASN A 448 40.60 19.18 -6.99
CA ASN A 448 41.00 20.51 -6.52
C ASN A 448 40.71 20.71 -5.02
N GLY A 449 39.76 19.97 -4.45
CA GLY A 449 39.49 19.95 -3.02
C GLY A 449 40.54 19.21 -2.18
N MET A 450 41.49 18.50 -2.80
CA MET A 450 42.55 17.80 -2.07
C MET A 450 43.65 18.76 -1.62
N THR A 451 43.92 18.77 -0.31
CA THR A 451 45.00 19.55 0.30
C THR A 451 46.36 18.87 0.17
N ASP A 452 46.41 17.55 0.35
CA ASP A 452 47.64 16.76 0.20
C ASP A 452 47.80 16.26 -1.25
N ARG A 453 48.76 16.85 -1.96
CA ARG A 453 49.11 16.51 -3.35
C ARG A 453 50.31 15.58 -3.45
N GLY A 454 50.86 15.11 -2.33
CA GLY A 454 52.13 14.39 -2.30
C GLY A 454 53.26 15.20 -2.94
N HIS A 455 54.06 14.55 -3.78
CA HIS A 455 55.19 15.16 -4.49
C HIS A 455 54.83 15.72 -5.87
N PHE A 456 53.56 16.08 -6.12
CA PHE A 456 53.16 16.73 -7.37
C PHE A 456 53.16 18.25 -7.24
N ASP A 457 54.01 18.92 -8.03
CA ASP A 457 54.07 20.38 -8.10
C ASP A 457 52.82 20.99 -8.72
N ALA A 458 52.23 20.27 -9.68
CA ALA A 458 51.01 20.69 -10.35
C ALA A 458 50.09 19.50 -10.66
N VAL A 459 48.79 19.79 -10.74
CA VAL A 459 47.78 18.81 -11.12
C VAL A 459 46.94 19.43 -12.23
N GLN A 460 46.82 18.72 -13.35
CA GLN A 460 45.92 19.05 -14.45
C GLN A 460 44.77 18.05 -14.44
N VAL A 461 43.52 18.52 -14.40
CA VAL A 461 42.34 17.66 -14.31
C VAL A 461 41.48 17.81 -15.54
N ALA A 462 41.03 16.68 -16.10
CA ALA A 462 40.20 16.57 -17.28
C ALA A 462 40.59 17.57 -18.41
N PRO A 463 41.86 17.58 -18.86
CA PRO A 463 42.26 18.44 -19.98
C PRO A 463 41.42 18.09 -21.21
N SER A 464 40.92 19.11 -21.92
CA SER A 464 40.16 18.92 -23.17
C SER A 464 41.09 18.61 -24.34
N SER A 465 42.36 19.00 -24.24
CA SER A 465 43.41 18.65 -25.20
C SER A 465 44.80 18.65 -24.56
N SER A 466 45.79 18.12 -25.28
CA SER A 466 47.19 18.17 -24.86
C SER A 466 47.76 19.59 -24.72
N ALA A 467 47.11 20.60 -25.32
CA ALA A 467 47.48 22.02 -25.17
C ALA A 467 47.20 22.55 -23.76
N ASP A 468 46.22 21.99 -23.06
CA ASP A 468 45.81 22.39 -21.70
C ASP A 468 46.78 21.90 -20.63
N VAL A 469 47.75 21.05 -21.00
CA VAL A 469 48.80 20.57 -20.11
C VAL A 469 50.07 21.41 -20.38
N PRO A 470 50.46 22.33 -19.47
CA PRO A 470 51.66 23.15 -19.66
C PRO A 470 52.93 22.32 -19.83
N ASP A 471 53.89 22.83 -20.61
CA ASP A 471 55.21 22.21 -20.82
C ASP A 471 56.29 23.13 -20.23
N GLU A 472 56.55 22.97 -18.93
CA GLU A 472 57.37 23.89 -18.14
C GLU A 472 58.33 23.10 -17.23
N PRO A 473 59.51 23.65 -16.90
CA PRO A 473 60.53 22.99 -16.06
C PRO A 473 60.16 22.89 -14.54
N GLY A 474 58.88 22.87 -14.19
CA GLY A 474 58.38 23.08 -12.81
C GLY A 474 58.09 21.82 -11.99
N GLY A 475 58.91 20.76 -12.10
CA GLY A 475 58.70 19.51 -11.35
C GLY A 475 57.59 18.62 -11.90
N VAL A 476 57.12 17.65 -11.12
CA VAL A 476 56.25 16.56 -11.63
C VAL A 476 54.78 16.96 -11.61
N ARG A 477 54.11 16.81 -12.75
CA ARG A 477 52.71 17.11 -12.96
C ARG A 477 51.88 15.84 -13.07
N ALA A 478 50.88 15.72 -12.21
CA ALA A 478 49.85 14.70 -12.36
C ALA A 478 48.76 15.17 -13.33
N VAL A 479 48.49 14.39 -14.37
CA VAL A 479 47.41 14.61 -15.34
C VAL A 479 46.29 13.61 -15.05
N VAL A 480 45.21 14.08 -14.45
CA VAL A 480 44.01 13.28 -14.21
C VAL A 480 43.15 13.34 -15.47
N LEU A 481 43.11 12.26 -16.23
CA LEU A 481 42.33 12.15 -17.46
C LEU A 481 40.82 12.22 -17.17
N GLY A 482 40.09 12.84 -18.08
CA GLY A 482 38.62 12.95 -18.01
C GLY A 482 37.93 11.61 -18.29
N VAL A 483 36.60 11.61 -18.12
CA VAL A 483 35.73 10.44 -18.26
C VAL A 483 35.82 9.78 -19.65
N ALA A 484 36.14 10.56 -20.68
CA ALA A 484 36.27 10.11 -22.07
C ALA A 484 37.48 9.22 -22.35
N HIS A 485 38.40 9.05 -21.39
CA HIS A 485 39.62 8.27 -21.58
C HIS A 485 39.83 7.24 -20.47
N PRO A 486 38.96 6.21 -20.35
CA PRO A 486 39.11 5.18 -19.34
C PRO A 486 40.23 4.19 -19.66
N HIS A 487 40.73 3.56 -18.59
CA HIS A 487 41.69 2.48 -18.64
C HIS A 487 41.01 1.12 -18.44
N THR A 488 41.36 0.14 -19.27
CA THR A 488 40.78 -1.21 -19.26
C THR A 488 41.64 -2.24 -18.53
N GLY A 489 42.81 -1.83 -18.02
CA GLY A 489 43.83 -2.73 -17.47
C GLY A 489 44.71 -3.38 -18.54
N ARG A 490 44.71 -2.84 -19.76
CA ARG A 490 45.46 -3.36 -20.92
C ARG A 490 46.09 -2.21 -21.72
N ASP A 491 47.12 -2.50 -22.49
CA ASP A 491 47.93 -1.50 -23.20
C ASP A 491 47.19 -0.72 -24.30
N GLY A 492 46.08 -1.26 -24.82
CA GLY A 492 45.26 -0.67 -25.87
C GLY A 492 44.10 0.21 -25.38
N SER A 493 44.14 0.71 -24.14
CA SER A 493 43.05 1.53 -23.60
C SER A 493 43.10 2.99 -24.10
N GLU A 494 41.96 3.66 -24.13
CA GLU A 494 41.87 5.09 -24.46
C GLU A 494 42.73 5.97 -23.53
N ALA A 495 42.79 5.63 -22.23
CA ALA A 495 43.67 6.32 -21.28
C ALA A 495 45.15 6.34 -21.70
N LEU A 496 45.68 5.21 -22.18
CA LEU A 496 47.09 5.09 -22.59
C LEU A 496 47.32 5.77 -23.93
N ALA A 497 46.37 5.68 -24.86
CA ALA A 497 46.45 6.41 -26.13
C ALA A 497 46.53 7.93 -25.87
N GLU A 498 45.67 8.46 -25.01
CA GLU A 498 45.67 9.89 -24.67
C GLU A 498 46.90 10.28 -23.85
N SER A 499 47.33 9.44 -22.90
CA SER A 499 48.57 9.68 -22.14
C SER A 499 49.79 9.76 -23.06
N LYS A 500 49.90 8.86 -24.06
CA LYS A 500 50.96 8.89 -25.08
C LYS A 500 50.90 10.16 -25.92
N HIS A 501 49.70 10.57 -26.32
CA HIS A 501 49.51 11.79 -27.09
C HIS A 501 49.93 13.04 -26.31
N ILE A 502 49.48 13.19 -25.06
CA ILE A 502 49.85 14.30 -24.16
C ILE A 502 51.35 14.28 -23.84
N LEU A 503 51.94 13.10 -23.68
CA LEU A 503 53.37 12.94 -23.41
C LEU A 503 54.23 13.45 -24.58
N LEU A 504 53.79 13.22 -25.82
CA LEU A 504 54.53 13.58 -27.02
C LEU A 504 54.27 15.01 -27.50
N GLN A 505 53.04 15.52 -27.30
CA GLN A 505 52.58 16.78 -27.87
C GLN A 505 52.05 17.74 -26.81
N ARG A 506 52.21 19.04 -27.08
CA ARG A 506 51.47 20.13 -26.46
C ARG A 506 50.74 20.86 -27.57
N GLY A 507 49.47 20.53 -27.78
CA GLY A 507 48.74 21.00 -28.96
C GLY A 507 49.44 20.48 -30.23
N SER A 508 49.98 21.38 -31.04
CA SER A 508 50.69 21.04 -32.28
C SER A 508 52.22 21.00 -32.16
N THR A 509 52.79 21.29 -30.99
CA THR A 509 54.25 21.31 -30.80
C THR A 509 54.73 20.11 -29.98
N PRO A 510 55.85 19.47 -30.36
CA PRO A 510 56.45 18.40 -29.56
C PRO A 510 56.82 18.87 -28.15
N ARG A 511 56.58 18.01 -27.16
CA ARG A 511 56.85 18.29 -25.74
C ARG A 511 58.33 18.10 -25.38
N VAL A 512 58.87 19.02 -24.59
CA VAL A 512 60.26 18.99 -24.10
C VAL A 512 60.38 18.24 -22.78
N TYR A 513 59.56 18.57 -21.77
CA TYR A 513 59.65 18.01 -20.42
C TYR A 513 58.77 16.77 -20.27
N ARG A 514 59.00 15.74 -21.08
CA ARG A 514 58.14 14.54 -21.13
C ARG A 514 58.21 13.72 -19.83
N ASN A 515 59.39 13.65 -19.23
CA ASN A 515 59.66 12.88 -18.02
C ASN A 515 59.06 13.50 -16.74
N THR A 516 58.32 14.60 -16.83
CA THR A 516 57.65 15.24 -15.69
C THR A 516 56.17 14.91 -15.62
N LEU A 517 55.62 14.10 -16.54
CA LEU A 517 54.20 13.78 -16.57
C LEU A 517 53.91 12.38 -16.03
N VAL A 518 52.90 12.30 -15.17
CA VAL A 518 52.26 11.05 -14.76
C VAL A 518 50.75 11.18 -14.93
N PHE A 519 50.06 10.08 -15.15
CA PHE A 519 48.64 10.09 -15.52
C PHE A 519 47.80 9.30 -14.55
N LEU A 520 46.61 9.81 -14.24
CA LEU A 520 45.58 9.12 -13.47
C LEU A 520 44.33 8.94 -14.34
N ALA A 521 43.76 7.74 -14.33
CA ALA A 521 42.62 7.40 -15.20
C ALA A 521 41.53 6.62 -14.47
N ALA A 522 40.31 6.75 -14.99
CA ALA A 522 39.16 5.97 -14.56
C ALA A 522 39.28 4.49 -14.96
N GLU A 523 38.77 3.57 -14.14
CA GLU A 523 38.57 2.18 -14.53
C GLU A 523 37.28 2.02 -15.36
N ALA A 524 37.41 1.52 -16.60
CA ALA A 524 36.29 1.38 -17.53
C ALA A 524 35.08 0.64 -16.94
N ARG A 525 35.30 -0.41 -16.14
CA ARG A 525 34.22 -1.23 -15.55
C ARG A 525 33.42 -0.51 -14.46
N GLN A 526 33.98 0.54 -13.86
CA GLN A 526 33.32 1.32 -12.81
C GLN A 526 32.52 2.49 -13.38
N LEU A 527 32.74 2.84 -14.67
CA LEU A 527 32.11 4.00 -15.29
C LEU A 527 30.60 3.86 -15.42
N ASP A 528 30.08 2.70 -15.83
CA ASP A 528 28.63 2.51 -16.01
C ASP A 528 27.87 2.79 -14.71
N GLY A 529 28.38 2.27 -13.59
CA GLY A 529 27.81 2.51 -12.26
C GLY A 529 27.94 3.97 -11.79
N LEU A 530 29.03 4.67 -12.16
CA LEU A 530 29.17 6.09 -11.89
C LEU A 530 28.20 6.94 -12.74
N GLN A 531 28.07 6.64 -14.03
CA GLN A 531 27.14 7.32 -14.92
C GLN A 531 25.70 7.20 -14.42
N GLU A 532 25.30 5.99 -13.99
CA GLU A 532 23.98 5.76 -13.39
C GLU A 532 23.82 6.58 -12.10
N ALA A 533 24.81 6.58 -11.20
CA ALA A 533 24.77 7.37 -9.98
C ALA A 533 24.63 8.89 -10.24
N VAL A 534 25.34 9.42 -11.24
CA VAL A 534 25.24 10.83 -11.67
C VAL A 534 23.85 11.12 -12.23
N ARG A 535 23.28 10.23 -13.05
CA ARG A 535 21.91 10.38 -13.59
C ARG A 535 20.89 10.51 -12.47
N TYR A 536 20.97 9.65 -11.45
CA TYR A 536 20.08 9.73 -10.30
C TYR A 536 20.29 11.00 -9.46
N ALA A 537 21.55 11.40 -9.21
CA ALA A 537 21.84 12.63 -8.48
C ALA A 537 21.26 13.87 -9.19
N LEU A 538 21.41 13.96 -10.51
CA LEU A 538 20.83 15.02 -11.33
C LEU A 538 19.30 14.97 -11.35
N ALA A 539 18.71 13.78 -11.54
CA ALA A 539 17.26 13.61 -11.59
C ALA A 539 16.58 14.04 -10.28
N TRP A 540 17.10 13.59 -9.14
CA TRP A 540 16.61 14.02 -7.82
C TRP A 540 16.83 15.52 -7.60
N GLY A 541 17.98 16.06 -8.04
CA GLY A 541 18.25 17.49 -7.98
C GLY A 541 17.24 18.33 -8.76
N GLN A 542 16.82 17.85 -9.94
CA GLN A 542 15.74 18.49 -10.71
C GLN A 542 14.39 18.41 -10.00
N ILE A 543 14.06 17.28 -9.35
CA ILE A 543 12.79 17.14 -8.61
C ILE A 543 12.70 18.14 -7.47
N VAL A 544 13.78 18.29 -6.69
CA VAL A 544 13.82 19.28 -5.60
C VAL A 544 13.71 20.71 -6.14
N ARG A 545 14.32 21.02 -7.29
CA ARG A 545 14.16 22.34 -7.95
C ARG A 545 12.73 22.57 -8.45
N ASP A 546 12.04 21.53 -8.88
CA ASP A 546 10.67 21.59 -9.39
C ASP A 546 9.60 21.38 -8.30
N THR A 547 9.93 21.56 -7.01
CA THR A 547 9.01 21.32 -5.87
C THR A 547 7.65 22.00 -6.09
N ASP A 548 7.64 23.29 -6.45
CA ASP A 548 6.41 24.05 -6.66
C ASP A 548 5.66 23.59 -7.92
N ARG A 549 6.39 23.30 -9.01
CA ARG A 549 5.80 22.85 -10.28
C ARG A 549 5.15 21.48 -10.17
N LEU A 550 5.70 20.60 -9.33
CA LEU A 550 5.19 19.27 -9.07
C LEU A 550 4.11 19.24 -7.97
N ASN A 551 3.82 20.39 -7.33
CA ASN A 551 2.92 20.50 -6.18
C ASN A 551 3.25 19.47 -5.09
N LEU A 552 4.54 19.29 -4.79
CA LEU A 552 4.96 18.30 -3.80
C LEU A 552 4.42 18.65 -2.42
N THR A 553 3.92 17.65 -1.71
CA THR A 553 3.55 17.80 -0.30
C THR A 553 4.80 18.05 0.56
N GLN A 554 4.61 18.45 1.82
CA GLN A 554 5.72 18.68 2.75
C GLN A 554 6.54 17.40 2.97
N SER A 555 5.88 16.24 3.08
CA SER A 555 6.53 14.93 3.19
C SER A 555 7.28 14.56 1.90
N ASP A 556 6.66 14.74 0.73
CA ASP A 556 7.31 14.49 -0.56
C ASP A 556 8.56 15.36 -0.77
N SER A 557 8.50 16.64 -0.37
CA SER A 557 9.63 17.56 -0.44
C SER A 557 10.77 17.11 0.50
N ALA A 558 10.45 16.65 1.71
CA ALA A 558 11.44 16.12 2.65
C ALA A 558 12.10 14.84 2.11
N LEU A 559 11.30 13.93 1.56
CA LEU A 559 11.77 12.68 0.94
C LEU A 559 12.68 12.97 -0.26
N ALA A 560 12.28 13.89 -1.16
CA ALA A 560 13.08 14.27 -2.32
C ALA A 560 14.45 14.86 -1.90
N LYS A 561 14.49 15.70 -0.85
CA LYS A 561 15.75 16.25 -0.31
C LYS A 561 16.65 15.17 0.28
N ALA A 562 16.07 14.23 1.04
CA ALA A 562 16.81 13.09 1.57
C ALA A 562 17.41 12.24 0.44
N LYS A 563 16.63 11.98 -0.62
CA LYS A 563 17.07 11.23 -1.80
C LYS A 563 18.15 11.94 -2.61
N VAL A 564 18.10 13.27 -2.73
CA VAL A 564 19.21 14.06 -3.32
C VAL A 564 20.50 13.85 -2.53
N ALA A 565 20.45 13.92 -1.20
CA ALA A 565 21.64 13.73 -0.36
C ALA A 565 22.22 12.32 -0.52
N GLU A 566 21.36 11.28 -0.45
CA GLU A 566 21.75 9.88 -0.64
C GLU A 566 22.37 9.62 -2.02
N ALA A 567 21.73 10.11 -3.09
CA ALA A 567 22.23 9.96 -4.46
C ALA A 567 23.57 10.70 -4.67
N THR A 568 23.72 11.88 -4.07
CA THR A 568 24.96 12.68 -4.16
C THR A 568 26.12 11.98 -3.45
N GLU A 569 25.90 11.40 -2.26
CA GLU A 569 26.95 10.65 -1.56
C GLU A 569 27.32 9.34 -2.28
N THR A 570 26.33 8.66 -2.87
CA THR A 570 26.57 7.50 -3.72
C THR A 570 27.43 7.86 -4.93
N MET A 571 27.09 8.94 -5.64
CA MET A 571 27.86 9.48 -6.76
C MET A 571 29.30 9.80 -6.35
N LYS A 572 29.51 10.53 -5.25
CA LYS A 572 30.85 10.84 -4.73
C LYS A 572 31.66 9.59 -4.41
N THR A 573 31.03 8.59 -3.80
CA THR A 573 31.69 7.32 -3.47
C THR A 573 32.14 6.60 -4.74
N ARG A 574 31.24 6.45 -5.72
CA ARG A 574 31.56 5.84 -7.03
C ARG A 574 32.65 6.61 -7.78
N LEU A 575 32.64 7.95 -7.72
CA LEU A 575 33.66 8.78 -8.34
C LEU A 575 35.06 8.47 -7.79
N ARG A 576 35.18 8.34 -6.45
CA ARG A 576 36.44 7.99 -5.77
C ARG A 576 36.92 6.59 -6.11
N GLU A 577 36.00 5.64 -6.23
CA GLU A 577 36.30 4.26 -6.62
C GLU A 577 36.75 4.16 -8.09
N CYS A 578 36.24 5.04 -8.95
CA CYS A 578 36.46 4.97 -10.38
C CYS A 578 37.87 5.43 -10.79
N TRP A 579 38.38 6.55 -10.27
CA TRP A 579 39.74 7.03 -10.59
C TRP A 579 40.80 6.31 -9.75
N CYS A 580 41.28 5.18 -10.26
CA CYS A 580 42.22 4.32 -9.54
C CYS A 580 43.44 3.88 -10.36
N TYR A 581 43.52 4.14 -11.66
CA TYR A 581 44.70 3.74 -12.44
C TYR A 581 45.74 4.85 -12.46
N LEU A 582 46.99 4.47 -12.18
CA LEU A 582 48.18 5.29 -12.33
C LEU A 582 48.98 4.76 -13.52
N LEU A 583 49.30 5.65 -14.47
CA LEU A 583 50.07 5.35 -15.67
C LEU A 583 51.26 6.30 -15.73
N TYR A 584 52.46 5.79 -15.99
CA TYR A 584 53.65 6.62 -16.13
C TYR A 584 54.64 6.03 -17.12
N PRO A 585 55.33 6.87 -17.91
CA PRO A 585 56.36 6.41 -18.82
C PRO A 585 57.64 6.05 -18.07
N HIS A 586 58.36 5.04 -18.56
CA HIS A 586 59.73 4.77 -18.16
C HIS A 586 60.59 4.42 -19.37
N GLN A 587 61.88 4.68 -19.28
CA GLN A 587 62.83 4.44 -20.35
C GLN A 587 64.19 4.05 -19.74
N GLU A 588 64.60 2.79 -19.90
CA GLU A 588 65.84 2.28 -19.27
C GLU A 588 67.12 2.75 -19.97
N SER A 589 67.04 3.02 -21.28
CA SER A 589 68.14 3.46 -22.12
C SER A 589 67.70 4.64 -22.97
N ALA A 590 68.53 5.67 -23.08
CA ALA A 590 68.24 6.85 -23.90
C ALA A 590 67.98 6.55 -25.38
N GLN A 591 68.42 5.38 -25.87
CA GLN A 591 68.18 4.91 -27.25
C GLN A 591 67.00 3.93 -27.38
N GLY A 592 66.41 3.47 -26.27
CA GLY A 592 65.25 2.56 -26.29
C GLY A 592 63.94 3.31 -26.53
N GLU A 593 62.87 2.58 -26.83
CA GLU A 593 61.52 3.16 -26.88
C GLU A 593 61.01 3.49 -25.46
N VAL A 594 60.06 4.41 -25.37
CA VAL A 594 59.39 4.72 -24.10
C VAL A 594 58.37 3.63 -23.78
N GLU A 595 58.58 2.94 -22.68
CA GLU A 595 57.68 1.93 -22.15
C GLU A 595 56.73 2.56 -21.11
N TRP A 596 55.66 1.82 -20.78
CA TRP A 596 54.60 2.31 -19.91
C TRP A 596 54.34 1.34 -18.77
N ALA A 597 54.40 1.87 -17.55
CA ALA A 597 53.96 1.16 -16.37
C ALA A 597 52.50 1.53 -16.07
N SER A 598 51.72 0.55 -15.62
CA SER A 598 50.36 0.75 -15.12
C SER A 598 50.16 0.05 -13.79
N GLY A 599 49.44 0.70 -12.87
CA GLY A 599 49.15 0.12 -11.57
C GLY A 599 47.93 0.75 -10.92
N LYS A 600 47.22 -0.04 -10.11
CA LYS A 600 46.09 0.48 -9.33
C LYS A 600 46.56 1.19 -8.07
N VAL A 601 45.92 2.32 -7.78
CA VAL A 601 45.96 3.05 -6.51
C VAL A 601 44.73 2.63 -5.70
N PRO A 602 44.87 2.27 -4.41
CA PRO A 602 43.73 1.86 -3.60
C PRO A 602 42.67 2.96 -3.48
N ALA A 603 41.41 2.60 -3.77
CA ALA A 603 40.23 3.47 -3.73
C ALA A 603 39.86 3.89 -2.30
N GLN A 604 40.57 4.88 -1.74
CA GLN A 604 40.18 5.59 -0.51
C GLN A 604 40.70 7.04 -0.58
N ASP A 605 40.43 7.84 0.45
CA ASP A 605 40.78 9.27 0.45
C ASP A 605 42.30 9.54 0.30
N GLY A 606 42.61 10.64 -0.41
CA GLY A 606 43.98 11.06 -0.72
C GLY A 606 44.56 10.42 -1.98
N LEU A 607 43.79 10.38 -3.07
CA LEU A 607 44.21 9.79 -4.36
C LEU A 607 45.60 10.28 -4.81
N LEU A 608 45.83 11.59 -4.81
CA LEU A 608 47.10 12.18 -5.24
C LEU A 608 48.28 11.76 -4.36
N ALA A 609 48.13 11.88 -3.04
CA ALA A 609 49.16 11.47 -2.09
C ALA A 609 49.52 9.98 -2.20
N ARG A 610 48.52 9.12 -2.45
CA ARG A 610 48.72 7.68 -2.64
C ARG A 610 49.36 7.35 -3.98
N ALA A 611 48.92 7.99 -5.05
CA ALA A 611 49.54 7.88 -6.35
C ALA A 611 51.02 8.28 -6.27
N SER A 612 51.32 9.38 -5.59
CA SER A 612 52.69 9.83 -5.31
C SER A 612 53.48 8.78 -4.52
N LYS A 613 52.95 8.26 -3.40
CA LYS A 613 53.63 7.19 -2.62
C LYS A 613 53.88 5.93 -3.44
N LYS A 614 52.93 5.54 -4.30
CA LYS A 614 53.08 4.40 -5.20
C LYS A 614 54.18 4.65 -6.23
N LEU A 615 54.21 5.83 -6.86
CA LEU A 615 55.29 6.20 -7.78
C LEU A 615 56.66 6.18 -7.11
N VAL A 616 56.77 6.65 -5.86
CA VAL A 616 58.03 6.59 -5.11
C VAL A 616 58.44 5.14 -4.82
N SER A 617 57.49 4.30 -4.41
CA SER A 617 57.73 2.87 -4.16
C SER A 617 58.11 2.09 -5.41
N ASP A 618 57.52 2.43 -6.56
CA ASP A 618 57.79 1.78 -7.84
C ASP A 618 58.97 2.43 -8.59
N GLU A 619 59.66 3.39 -7.96
CA GLU A 619 60.74 4.20 -8.53
C GLU A 619 60.37 4.98 -9.80
N GLY A 620 59.07 5.20 -10.06
CA GLY A 620 58.55 6.06 -11.13
C GLY A 620 58.63 7.56 -10.79
N LEU A 621 58.82 7.90 -9.52
CA LEU A 621 59.08 9.26 -9.04
C LEU A 621 60.22 9.25 -8.04
N LEU A 622 61.20 10.13 -8.22
CA LEU A 622 62.32 10.28 -7.30
C LEU A 622 62.28 11.69 -6.70
N PRO A 623 61.69 11.86 -5.49
CA PRO A 623 61.64 13.16 -4.82
C PRO A 623 63.03 13.68 -4.48
N GLU A 624 63.94 12.75 -4.15
CA GLU A 624 65.35 13.02 -3.87
C GLU A 624 66.22 12.01 -4.63
N LEU A 625 67.33 12.49 -5.21
CA LEU A 625 68.33 11.63 -5.85
C LEU A 625 69.47 11.37 -4.87
N GLY A 626 69.50 10.15 -4.32
CA GLY A 626 70.56 9.73 -3.41
C GLY A 626 71.94 9.63 -4.09
N PRO A 627 73.05 9.85 -3.37
CA PRO A 627 74.40 9.91 -3.94
C PRO A 627 74.77 8.66 -4.76
N SER A 628 74.48 7.46 -4.24
CA SER A 628 74.83 6.20 -4.91
C SER A 628 74.08 5.98 -6.22
N ARG A 629 72.81 6.43 -6.30
CA ARG A 629 72.01 6.30 -7.52
C ARG A 629 72.48 7.29 -8.56
N LEU A 630 72.72 8.53 -8.15
CA LEU A 630 73.28 9.57 -9.02
C LEU A 630 74.64 9.12 -9.58
N ASP A 631 75.54 8.65 -8.72
CA ASP A 631 76.86 8.11 -9.09
C ASP A 631 76.75 6.99 -10.11
N ARG A 632 75.84 6.02 -9.90
CA ARG A 632 75.60 4.92 -10.83
C ARG A 632 75.14 5.39 -12.22
N GLU A 633 74.19 6.33 -12.29
CA GLU A 633 73.71 6.84 -13.58
C GLU A 633 74.78 7.71 -14.27
N LEU A 634 75.54 8.50 -13.50
CA LEU A 634 76.67 9.28 -14.00
C LEU A 634 77.76 8.37 -14.54
N GLN A 635 78.11 7.27 -13.85
CA GLN A 635 79.03 6.24 -14.33
C GLN A 635 78.57 5.64 -15.66
N LYS A 636 77.28 5.32 -15.74
CA LYS A 636 76.68 4.68 -16.92
C LYS A 636 76.67 5.60 -18.15
N TYR A 637 76.31 6.87 -17.99
CA TYR A 637 76.05 7.76 -19.14
C TYR A 637 77.08 8.86 -19.37
N ILE A 638 77.69 9.39 -18.31
CA ILE A 638 78.60 10.55 -18.42
C ILE A 638 80.06 10.11 -18.32
N TRP A 639 80.41 9.37 -17.27
CA TRP A 639 81.80 9.08 -16.94
C TRP A 639 82.35 7.91 -17.75
N ASN A 640 81.56 6.87 -18.00
CA ASN A 640 81.85 5.76 -18.90
C ASN A 640 83.29 5.20 -18.73
N GLY A 641 83.70 4.97 -17.47
CA GLY A 641 85.03 4.45 -17.12
C GLY A 641 86.19 5.46 -17.16
N LYS A 642 85.94 6.75 -17.45
CA LYS A 642 86.97 7.80 -17.39
C LYS A 642 87.19 8.24 -15.93
N PRO A 643 88.43 8.52 -15.51
CA PRO A 643 88.69 9.13 -14.22
C PRO A 643 88.02 10.51 -14.16
N HIS A 644 87.29 10.76 -13.09
CA HIS A 644 86.55 12.00 -12.83
C HIS A 644 86.75 12.37 -11.36
N LEU A 645 87.27 13.58 -11.15
CA LEU A 645 87.23 14.38 -9.93
C LEU A 645 87.17 15.84 -10.39
#